data_AF-X6NPR3-F1
#
_entry.id   AF-X6NPR3-F1
#
_cell.length_a   1.000
_cell.length_b   1.000
_cell.length_c   1.000
_cell.angle_alpha   90.00
_cell.angle_beta   90.00
_cell.angle_gamma   90.00
#
_symmetry.space_group_name_H-M   'P 1'
#
loop_
_entity.id
_entity.type
_entity.pdbx_description
1 polymer ?
#
loop_
_entity_poly.entity_id
_entity_poly.type
_entity_poly.pdbx_seq_one_letter_code
_entity_poly.pdbx_strand_id
1 'polypeptide(L)'
;ICKDYLTGIQWVLDYYYRGVPSWGWYYPHHYAPLISDMALMDEQFQCQFSLGEPYLPFEQLLAVLPIASSHVLPAPFQALMTNPESLISNMYPTDFKIDMDYATSPWEGVVLLPYIDERKLKEAVATIDSNLLTEEEKVRNKHGCTHMYRYDPEKAKAKIKTRIKGPQSFGSIVDVVSISVFIEPHIQTNQGIFLPRPYDVKYLEQNQIENKLEKLDDDENYKELEKIAWNFMTQNETCFVDWPYLREAQVVGAGTLGRQFWYNAHKNAIDTKELSSQQYDLFRNEAAQLRQDYLNIHGLDVGVVRVIVYVRPLYAMSRPRLRSNAQSKKQVLSFKVWHQDKVSVPLQIIVNARDKNLILDNRFELKPINDESQLQLNKEVMYIGSLQEFFGTIGYVIKEPTKGLVDIRVTKRFELVNFGHSVIQSRKRKALKYYSFDETVSLVDITPNTLSRICGVIIAKHNDEEFEIGLRIKLNSQQLIIPEYVRIVSSSSFSHGRDSSERYQVEFSQKCVDLLIRYKQQFPLIFELLNTIKGYKLLSEQFATTKTLEDVSEKDNEELGMDEEKSGSGLYSQDNGGADEQNEDSQEQKQKPRHKEKTHGKNTKLIPPSGNHPKKESKKTKARREDIEMASDSDSDDSLSKNIIPYSTSPSLSSNDKGRENRKRLRQIQKAEGFQYLVSVVQWLKQQEIAQLPLIEMDAVVLEKDTILAIQKEADQYC
;
A
#
# COMPACT_ATOMS: atom_id res chain seq x y z
N ILE A 1 29.55 -10.55 32.87
CA ILE A 1 28.92 -9.46 32.08
C ILE A 1 29.86 -8.96 30.97
N CYS A 2 30.85 -8.09 31.22
CA CYS A 2 31.68 -7.53 30.13
C CYS A 2 32.37 -8.58 29.24
N LYS A 3 32.97 -9.62 29.84
CA LYS A 3 33.54 -10.77 29.11
C LYS A 3 32.50 -11.46 28.23
N ASP A 4 31.33 -11.77 28.78
CA ASP A 4 30.24 -12.46 28.06
C ASP A 4 29.70 -11.59 26.92
N TYR A 5 29.65 -10.27 27.10
CA TYR A 5 29.16 -9.34 26.09
C TYR A 5 30.14 -9.23 24.92
N LEU A 6 31.45 -9.13 25.20
CA LEU A 6 32.49 -9.16 24.17
C LEU A 6 32.54 -10.52 23.45
N THR A 7 32.39 -11.63 24.19
CA THR A 7 32.20 -12.95 23.58
C THR A 7 30.98 -12.95 22.66
N GLY A 8 29.87 -12.32 23.05
CA GLY A 8 28.68 -12.22 22.21
C GLY A 8 28.87 -11.40 20.95
N ILE A 9 29.58 -10.28 21.02
CA ILE A 9 29.96 -9.52 19.83
C ILE A 9 30.79 -10.39 18.90
N GLN A 10 31.80 -11.09 19.42
CA GLN A 10 32.64 -11.99 18.61
C GLN A 10 31.81 -13.16 18.03
N TRP A 11 30.89 -13.74 18.79
CA TRP A 11 29.96 -14.77 18.34
C TRP A 11 29.10 -14.27 17.17
N VAL A 12 28.56 -13.05 17.27
CA VAL A 12 27.75 -12.41 16.21
C VAL A 12 28.59 -12.16 14.97
N LEU A 13 29.82 -11.65 15.13
CA LEU A 13 30.74 -11.45 14.01
C LEU A 13 31.04 -12.78 13.32
N ASP A 14 31.41 -13.82 14.07
CA ASP A 14 31.65 -15.14 13.49
C ASP A 14 30.40 -15.70 12.82
N TYR A 15 29.21 -15.56 13.42
CA TYR A 15 27.94 -15.96 12.84
C TYR A 15 27.72 -15.37 11.43
N TYR A 16 27.92 -14.06 11.25
CA TYR A 16 27.72 -13.39 9.98
C TYR A 16 28.84 -13.66 8.96
N TYR A 17 30.09 -13.77 9.39
CA TYR A 17 31.24 -13.85 8.49
C TYR A 17 31.77 -15.27 8.24
N ARG A 18 31.51 -16.21 9.15
CA ARG A 18 32.07 -17.57 9.17
C ARG A 18 31.03 -18.67 9.43
N GLY A 19 29.77 -18.30 9.72
CA GLY A 19 28.73 -19.23 10.14
C GLY A 19 28.72 -19.44 11.66
N VAL A 20 27.81 -20.28 12.14
CA VAL A 20 27.58 -20.49 13.59
C VAL A 20 28.87 -20.97 14.29
N PRO A 21 29.44 -20.22 15.25
CA PRO A 21 30.65 -20.64 15.96
C PRO A 21 30.36 -21.54 17.17
N SER A 22 29.16 -21.45 17.76
CA SER A 22 28.68 -22.31 18.85
C SER A 22 27.16 -22.30 18.91
N TRP A 23 26.55 -23.49 18.91
CA TRP A 23 25.10 -23.68 19.06
C TRP A 23 24.61 -23.52 20.52
N GLY A 24 25.46 -23.84 21.49
CA GLY A 24 25.12 -23.80 22.92
C GLY A 24 25.46 -22.49 23.62
N TRP A 25 26.24 -21.60 22.98
CA TRP A 25 26.57 -20.31 23.56
C TRP A 25 25.38 -19.35 23.53
N TYR A 26 25.13 -18.67 24.65
CA TYR A 26 24.17 -17.58 24.77
C TYR A 26 24.71 -16.51 25.71
N TYR A 27 24.14 -15.30 25.65
CA TYR A 27 24.47 -14.23 26.60
C TYR A 27 23.66 -14.39 27.89
N PRO A 28 24.28 -14.68 29.05
CA PRO A 28 23.57 -15.12 30.26
C PRO A 28 23.14 -13.95 31.17
N HIS A 29 22.84 -12.78 30.59
CA HIS A 29 22.34 -11.61 31.33
C HIS A 29 21.22 -10.93 30.53
N HIS A 30 20.22 -10.38 31.22
CA HIS A 30 19.11 -9.68 30.55
C HIS A 30 19.52 -8.31 30.00
N TYR A 31 20.62 -7.74 30.50
CA TYR A 31 21.09 -6.40 30.17
C TYR A 31 22.55 -6.39 29.71
N ALA A 32 22.88 -5.42 28.84
CA ALA A 32 24.24 -5.13 28.44
C ALA A 32 25.04 -4.47 29.58
N PRO A 33 26.38 -4.60 29.61
CA PRO A 33 27.23 -3.85 30.53
C PRO A 33 27.25 -2.35 30.17
N LEU A 34 27.68 -1.51 31.12
CA LEU A 34 28.01 -0.13 30.83
C LEU A 34 29.26 -0.06 29.93
N ILE A 35 29.26 0.89 28.99
CA ILE A 35 30.41 1.12 28.09
C ILE A 35 31.69 1.46 28.89
N SER A 36 31.55 2.22 29.98
CA SER A 36 32.66 2.53 30.89
C SER A 36 33.30 1.29 31.49
N ASP A 37 32.51 0.27 31.82
CA ASP A 37 33.00 -0.97 32.44
C ASP A 37 33.67 -1.87 31.39
N MET A 38 33.21 -1.80 30.13
CA MET A 38 33.89 -2.47 29.03
C MET A 38 35.27 -1.87 28.74
N ALA A 39 35.46 -0.56 28.95
CA ALA A 39 36.75 0.10 28.76
C ALA A 39 37.83 -0.37 29.76
N LEU A 40 37.43 -1.02 30.86
CA LEU A 40 38.32 -1.58 31.87
C LEU A 40 38.75 -3.03 31.57
N MET A 41 38.35 -3.58 30.43
CA MET A 41 38.66 -4.95 30.03
C MET A 41 40.12 -5.12 29.62
N ASP A 42 40.69 -6.28 29.97
CA ASP A 42 42.04 -6.67 29.57
C ASP A 42 42.14 -6.86 28.06
N GLU A 43 43.16 -6.25 27.44
CA GLU A 43 43.47 -6.37 26.01
C GLU A 43 43.82 -7.81 25.59
N GLN A 44 44.22 -8.67 26.54
CA GLN A 44 44.57 -10.07 26.26
C GLN A 44 43.37 -11.03 26.24
N PHE A 45 42.15 -10.53 26.36
CA PHE A 45 40.95 -11.37 26.34
C PHE A 45 40.81 -12.13 25.01
N GLN A 46 40.66 -13.46 25.10
CA GLN A 46 40.45 -14.33 23.95
C GLN A 46 39.12 -15.08 24.08
N CYS A 47 38.35 -15.10 23.00
CA CYS A 47 37.13 -15.88 22.88
C CYS A 47 37.45 -17.25 22.29
N GLN A 48 36.94 -18.32 22.92
CA GLN A 48 36.98 -19.66 22.37
C GLN A 48 35.57 -20.22 22.35
N PHE A 49 35.18 -20.79 21.22
CA PHE A 49 33.87 -21.41 21.03
C PHE A 49 34.01 -22.89 20.75
N SER A 50 33.10 -23.68 21.33
CA SER A 50 32.86 -25.06 20.96
C SER A 50 31.60 -25.12 20.09
N LEU A 51 31.69 -25.67 18.88
CA LEU A 51 30.57 -25.67 17.93
C LEU A 51 29.30 -26.29 18.52
N GLY A 52 29.42 -27.42 19.21
CA GLY A 52 28.26 -28.16 19.71
C GLY A 52 27.36 -28.68 18.59
N GLU A 53 26.13 -29.03 18.93
CA GLU A 53 25.12 -29.51 17.98
C GLU A 53 23.82 -28.72 18.17
N PRO A 54 23.05 -28.46 17.10
CA PRO A 54 21.74 -27.85 17.22
C PRO A 54 20.77 -28.80 17.96
N TYR A 55 19.80 -28.23 18.68
CA TYR A 55 18.70 -29.00 19.25
C TYR A 55 17.91 -29.74 18.19
N LEU A 56 17.42 -30.93 18.54
CA LEU A 56 16.37 -31.59 17.76
C LEU A 56 15.08 -30.75 17.78
N PRO A 57 14.20 -30.89 16.78
CA PRO A 57 12.98 -30.08 16.67
C PRO A 57 12.14 -30.03 17.96
N PHE A 58 11.95 -31.15 18.66
CA PHE A 58 11.14 -31.17 19.89
C PHE A 58 11.88 -30.59 21.10
N GLU A 59 13.21 -30.75 21.18
CA GLU A 59 14.03 -30.10 22.21
C GLU A 59 13.98 -28.58 22.06
N GLN A 60 14.12 -28.09 20.82
CA GLN A 60 14.00 -26.67 20.49
C GLN A 60 12.61 -26.13 20.86
N LEU A 61 11.54 -26.89 20.56
CA LEU A 61 10.18 -26.47 20.91
C LEU A 61 9.96 -26.38 22.42
N LEU A 62 10.51 -27.31 23.21
CA LEU A 62 10.49 -27.19 24.67
C LEU A 62 11.28 -25.95 25.14
N ALA A 63 12.46 -25.69 24.56
CA ALA A 63 13.27 -24.54 24.94
C ALA A 63 12.63 -23.17 24.64
N VAL A 64 11.65 -23.11 23.74
CA VAL A 64 11.08 -21.85 23.22
C VAL A 64 9.61 -21.64 23.59
N LEU A 65 8.79 -22.70 23.59
CA LEU A 65 7.35 -22.54 23.75
C LEU A 65 6.94 -22.34 25.22
N PRO A 66 5.96 -21.46 25.50
CA PRO A 66 5.32 -21.41 26.80
C PRO A 66 4.32 -22.57 26.98
N ILE A 67 3.92 -22.86 28.22
CA ILE A 67 2.94 -23.91 28.56
C ILE A 67 1.64 -23.79 27.75
N ALA A 68 1.17 -22.56 27.49
CA ALA A 68 -0.04 -22.30 26.71
C ALA A 68 0.00 -22.88 25.27
N SER A 69 1.20 -23.09 24.72
CA SER A 69 1.41 -23.67 23.39
C SER A 69 1.87 -25.14 23.43
N SER A 70 1.78 -25.81 24.59
CA SER A 70 2.18 -27.21 24.75
C SER A 70 1.50 -28.15 23.75
N HIS A 71 0.25 -27.89 23.37
CA HIS A 71 -0.51 -28.69 22.40
C HIS A 71 0.16 -28.91 21.02
N VAL A 72 1.19 -28.11 20.67
CA VAL A 72 1.98 -28.25 19.43
C VAL A 72 3.00 -29.42 19.51
N LEU A 73 3.39 -29.81 20.72
CA LEU A 73 4.28 -30.93 20.99
C LEU A 73 3.52 -32.27 21.05
N PRO A 74 4.20 -33.41 20.82
CA PRO A 74 3.63 -34.74 21.13
C PRO A 74 3.22 -34.86 22.60
N ALA A 75 2.15 -35.61 22.88
CA ALA A 75 1.60 -35.73 24.24
C ALA A 75 2.63 -36.07 25.35
N PRO A 76 3.62 -36.96 25.14
CA PRO A 76 4.65 -37.23 26.15
C PRO A 76 5.53 -36.01 26.50
N PHE A 77 5.78 -35.14 25.52
CA PHE A 77 6.58 -33.91 25.72
C PHE A 77 5.78 -32.83 26.43
N GLN A 78 4.45 -32.77 26.23
CA GLN A 78 3.58 -31.80 26.91
C GLN A 78 3.64 -31.93 28.43
N ALA A 79 3.70 -33.17 28.93
CA ALA A 79 3.78 -33.47 30.35
C ALA A 79 5.05 -32.89 31.01
N LEU A 80 6.14 -32.72 30.26
CA LEU A 80 7.37 -32.11 30.79
C LEU A 80 7.20 -30.62 31.12
N MET A 81 6.25 -29.93 30.47
CA MET A 81 5.98 -28.50 30.70
C MET A 81 4.93 -28.29 31.80
N THR A 82 3.95 -29.19 31.89
CA THR A 82 2.77 -29.02 32.76
C THR A 82 2.89 -29.68 34.11
N ASN A 83 3.69 -30.74 34.24
CA ASN A 83 3.87 -31.45 35.51
C ASN A 83 4.79 -30.67 36.46
N PRO A 84 4.34 -30.26 37.66
CA PRO A 84 5.18 -29.57 38.64
C PRO A 84 6.42 -30.37 39.06
N GLU A 85 6.34 -31.71 39.04
CA GLU A 85 7.44 -32.63 39.37
C GLU A 85 8.47 -32.80 38.24
N SER A 86 8.27 -32.15 37.09
CA SER A 86 9.22 -32.17 35.99
C SER A 86 10.54 -31.50 36.37
N LEU A 87 11.66 -32.05 35.90
CA LEU A 87 13.01 -31.49 36.10
C LEU A 87 13.17 -30.06 35.54
N ILE A 88 12.28 -29.66 34.64
CA ILE A 88 12.28 -28.36 33.95
C ILE A 88 11.05 -27.51 34.30
N SER A 89 10.25 -27.87 35.30
CA SER A 89 9.03 -27.11 35.67
C SER A 89 9.32 -25.65 36.01
N ASN A 90 10.46 -25.39 36.65
CA ASN A 90 10.92 -24.06 37.01
C ASN A 90 11.30 -23.16 35.81
N MET A 91 11.41 -23.71 34.60
CA MET A 91 11.69 -22.97 33.38
C MET A 91 10.42 -22.37 32.75
N TYR A 92 9.24 -22.76 33.23
CA TYR A 92 7.95 -22.36 32.68
C TYR A 92 7.09 -21.61 33.71
N PRO A 93 7.43 -20.36 34.04
CA PRO A 93 6.60 -19.57 34.94
C PRO A 93 5.24 -19.28 34.30
N THR A 94 4.17 -19.28 35.11
CA THR A 94 2.82 -18.92 34.67
C THR A 94 2.63 -17.41 34.48
N ASP A 95 3.49 -16.60 35.10
CA ASP A 95 3.52 -15.15 34.98
C ASP A 95 4.99 -14.65 35.02
N PHE A 96 5.28 -13.56 34.33
CA PHE A 96 6.63 -12.98 34.26
C PHE A 96 6.59 -11.47 34.15
N LYS A 97 7.64 -10.82 34.65
CA LYS A 97 7.75 -9.37 34.61
C LYS A 97 8.33 -8.90 33.28
N ILE A 98 7.73 -7.84 32.73
CA ILE A 98 8.32 -7.06 31.63
C ILE A 98 8.84 -5.76 32.23
N ASP A 99 10.14 -5.54 32.08
CA ASP A 99 10.76 -4.26 32.44
C ASP A 99 10.64 -3.28 31.26
N MET A 100 9.99 -2.16 31.52
CA MET A 100 9.63 -1.14 30.53
C MET A 100 10.64 0.01 30.49
N ASP A 101 11.81 -0.14 31.13
CA ASP A 101 12.81 0.92 31.15
C ASP A 101 13.21 1.34 29.71
N TYR A 102 13.06 2.63 29.40
CA TYR A 102 13.22 3.23 28.07
C TYR A 102 12.34 2.68 26.93
N ALA A 103 11.42 1.75 27.21
CA ALA A 103 10.50 1.18 26.22
C ALA A 103 9.17 1.93 26.19
N THR A 104 8.68 2.24 24.99
CA THR A 104 7.36 2.89 24.84
C THR A 104 6.23 1.88 24.70
N SER A 105 6.57 0.68 24.19
CA SER A 105 5.61 -0.36 23.89
C SER A 105 6.03 -1.70 24.51
N PRO A 106 5.10 -2.56 24.98
CA PRO A 106 5.45 -3.78 25.72
C PRO A 106 6.35 -4.77 24.97
N TRP A 107 6.30 -4.79 23.64
CA TRP A 107 7.16 -5.66 22.80
C TRP A 107 8.61 -5.17 22.70
N GLU A 108 8.89 -3.94 23.14
CA GLU A 108 10.25 -3.39 23.26
C GLU A 108 10.83 -3.61 24.67
N GLY A 109 9.97 -3.91 25.65
CA GLY A 109 10.37 -4.12 27.04
C GLY A 109 11.19 -5.40 27.24
N VAL A 110 12.03 -5.40 28.27
CA VAL A 110 12.89 -6.54 28.61
C VAL A 110 12.07 -7.60 29.34
N VAL A 111 11.94 -8.77 28.72
CA VAL A 111 11.21 -9.92 29.27
C VAL A 111 12.10 -10.68 30.25
N LEU A 112 11.73 -10.67 31.53
CA LEU A 112 12.53 -11.28 32.60
C LEU A 112 12.12 -12.75 32.83
N LEU A 113 12.52 -13.62 31.91
CA LEU A 113 12.32 -15.07 32.00
C LEU A 113 13.55 -15.77 32.61
N PRO A 114 13.36 -16.93 33.26
CA PRO A 114 14.47 -17.79 33.65
C PRO A 114 15.20 -18.34 32.40
N TYR A 115 16.51 -18.54 32.51
CA TYR A 115 17.29 -19.17 31.46
C TYR A 115 17.07 -20.68 31.42
N ILE A 116 17.05 -21.25 30.22
CA ILE A 116 16.97 -22.69 30.01
C ILE A 116 18.31 -23.34 30.32
N ASP A 117 18.31 -24.35 31.20
CA ASP A 117 19.45 -25.22 31.46
C ASP A 117 19.40 -26.40 30.47
N GLU A 118 20.23 -26.34 29.43
CA GLU A 118 20.33 -27.36 28.37
C GLU A 118 20.48 -28.79 28.92
N ARG A 119 21.28 -28.95 29.98
CA ARG A 119 21.55 -30.27 30.56
C ARG A 119 20.30 -30.84 31.19
N LYS A 120 19.57 -30.05 31.99
CA LYS A 120 18.28 -30.47 32.59
C LYS A 120 17.22 -30.74 31.52
N LEU A 121 17.20 -29.94 30.46
CA LEU A 121 16.29 -30.14 29.34
C LEU A 121 16.54 -31.49 28.66
N LYS A 122 17.79 -31.79 28.31
CA LYS A 122 18.16 -33.07 27.69
C LYS A 122 17.94 -34.25 28.64
N GLU A 123 18.24 -34.11 29.93
CA GLU A 123 17.92 -35.11 30.95
C GLU A 123 16.41 -35.39 31.03
N ALA A 124 15.56 -34.36 30.99
CA ALA A 124 14.11 -34.51 31.00
C ALA A 124 13.59 -35.20 29.72
N VAL A 125 14.08 -34.79 28.54
CA VAL A 125 13.71 -35.40 27.26
C VAL A 125 14.11 -36.87 27.21
N ALA A 126 15.27 -37.23 27.78
CA ALA A 126 15.75 -38.62 27.83
C ALA A 126 14.86 -39.56 28.67
N THR A 127 13.98 -39.02 29.52
CA THR A 127 13.01 -39.84 30.29
C THR A 127 11.83 -40.33 29.45
N ILE A 128 11.60 -39.75 28.27
CA ILE A 128 10.47 -40.10 27.40
C ILE A 128 10.73 -41.44 26.72
N ASP A 129 9.82 -42.41 26.91
CA ASP A 129 9.85 -43.65 26.15
C ASP A 129 9.50 -43.41 24.67
N SER A 130 10.46 -43.71 23.80
CA SER A 130 10.32 -43.61 22.34
C SER A 130 9.15 -44.41 21.76
N ASN A 131 8.65 -45.45 22.45
CA ASN A 131 7.50 -46.23 22.02
C ASN A 131 6.17 -45.46 22.14
N LEU A 132 6.13 -44.39 22.92
CA LEU A 132 4.96 -43.52 23.05
C LEU A 132 4.82 -42.53 21.88
N LEU A 133 5.82 -42.45 21.00
CA LEU A 133 5.81 -41.59 19.82
C LEU A 133 5.33 -42.36 18.59
N THR A 134 4.52 -41.70 17.77
CA THR A 134 4.14 -42.22 16.45
C THR A 134 5.34 -42.21 15.50
N GLU A 135 5.30 -43.03 14.45
CA GLU A 135 6.37 -43.05 13.44
C GLU A 135 6.52 -41.71 12.71
N GLU A 136 5.41 -40.99 12.48
CA GLU A 136 5.44 -39.65 11.92
C GLU A 136 6.19 -38.66 12.84
N GLU A 137 5.94 -38.72 14.15
CA GLU A 137 6.62 -37.88 15.14
C GLU A 137 8.11 -38.17 15.20
N LYS A 138 8.51 -39.44 15.13
CA LYS A 138 9.93 -39.84 15.05
C LYS A 138 10.61 -39.34 13.78
N VAL A 139 9.89 -39.32 12.65
CA VAL A 139 10.43 -38.84 11.37
C VAL A 139 10.59 -37.32 11.38
N ARG A 140 9.62 -36.56 11.91
CA ARG A 140 9.69 -35.08 11.95
C ARG A 140 10.65 -34.55 13.02
N ASN A 141 11.03 -35.34 14.02
CA ASN A 141 12.02 -34.97 15.03
C ASN A 141 13.48 -35.23 14.59
N LYS A 142 13.81 -34.87 13.35
CA LYS A 142 15.14 -35.04 12.75
C LYS A 142 15.49 -33.82 11.90
N HIS A 143 16.78 -33.56 11.70
CA HIS A 143 17.22 -32.52 10.76
C HIS A 143 17.01 -32.97 9.31
N GLY A 144 16.52 -32.05 8.47
CA GLY A 144 16.32 -32.25 7.05
C GLY A 144 17.50 -31.73 6.20
N CYS A 145 17.34 -31.82 4.87
CA CYS A 145 18.26 -31.24 3.90
C CYS A 145 17.55 -30.24 2.98
N THR A 146 18.33 -29.34 2.38
CA THR A 146 17.84 -28.37 1.39
C THR A 146 17.55 -29.06 0.06
N HIS A 147 16.43 -28.70 -0.59
CA HIS A 147 16.02 -29.24 -1.90
C HIS A 147 16.08 -28.15 -2.97
N MET A 148 16.60 -28.47 -4.16
CA MET A 148 16.57 -27.58 -5.34
C MET A 148 15.77 -28.22 -6.47
N TYR A 149 14.97 -27.41 -7.17
CA TYR A 149 14.09 -27.83 -8.26
C TYR A 149 14.49 -27.11 -9.56
N ARG A 150 14.60 -27.85 -10.68
CA ARG A 150 14.91 -27.29 -12.02
C ARG A 150 13.96 -27.86 -13.07
N TYR A 151 13.58 -27.02 -14.04
CA TYR A 151 12.84 -27.47 -15.21
C TYR A 151 13.74 -28.27 -16.16
N ASP A 152 13.30 -29.47 -16.56
CA ASP A 152 13.94 -30.27 -17.60
C ASP A 152 12.90 -30.58 -18.71
N PRO A 153 13.09 -30.05 -19.93
CA PRO A 153 12.12 -30.13 -21.02
C PRO A 153 11.94 -31.53 -21.60
N GLU A 154 12.91 -32.44 -21.43
CA GLU A 154 12.82 -33.80 -21.97
C GLU A 154 11.93 -34.66 -21.09
N LYS A 155 12.05 -34.51 -19.78
CA LYS A 155 11.19 -35.20 -18.80
C LYS A 155 9.82 -34.54 -18.64
N ALA A 156 9.69 -33.24 -18.88
CA ALA A 156 8.39 -32.56 -18.92
C ALA A 156 7.45 -33.10 -20.02
N LYS A 157 8.00 -33.75 -21.06
CA LYS A 157 7.24 -34.43 -22.12
C LYS A 157 6.79 -35.85 -21.74
N ALA A 158 7.35 -36.45 -20.68
CA ALA A 158 6.98 -37.78 -20.23
C ALA A 158 5.61 -37.77 -19.51
N LYS A 159 4.84 -38.86 -19.64
CA LYS A 159 3.54 -39.00 -18.94
C LYS A 159 3.75 -38.94 -17.42
N ILE A 160 2.99 -38.06 -16.79
CA ILE A 160 2.89 -37.81 -15.35
C ILE A 160 2.61 -39.13 -14.62
N LYS A 161 3.46 -39.53 -13.67
CA LYS A 161 3.30 -40.79 -12.92
C LYS A 161 2.73 -40.57 -11.52
N THR A 162 2.98 -39.42 -10.90
CA THR A 162 2.52 -39.11 -9.55
C THR A 162 1.81 -37.76 -9.49
N ARG A 163 0.64 -37.73 -8.85
CA ARG A 163 -0.13 -36.52 -8.55
C ARG A 163 -0.05 -36.28 -7.05
N ILE A 164 0.55 -35.16 -6.65
CA ILE A 164 0.42 -34.69 -5.27
C ILE A 164 -0.96 -34.05 -5.17
N LYS A 165 -1.82 -34.59 -4.29
CA LYS A 165 -3.13 -34.00 -4.01
C LYS A 165 -2.90 -32.68 -3.26
N GLY A 166 -3.03 -31.55 -3.96
CA GLY A 166 -3.11 -30.24 -3.36
C GLY A 166 -4.48 -29.99 -2.72
N PRO A 167 -4.65 -28.89 -1.96
CA PRO A 167 -5.96 -28.44 -1.50
C PRO A 167 -6.92 -28.30 -2.69
N GLN A 168 -8.22 -28.52 -2.48
CA GLN A 168 -9.23 -28.51 -3.55
C GLN A 168 -9.19 -27.24 -4.43
N SER A 169 -8.80 -26.09 -3.86
CA SER A 169 -8.71 -24.80 -4.55
C SER A 169 -7.53 -24.66 -5.54
N PHE A 170 -6.48 -25.49 -5.42
CA PHE A 170 -5.26 -25.36 -6.22
C PHE A 170 -5.11 -26.45 -7.30
N GLY A 171 -5.93 -27.51 -7.24
CA GLY A 171 -5.77 -28.69 -8.09
C GLY A 171 -4.54 -29.54 -7.71
N SER A 172 -4.34 -30.67 -8.39
CA SER A 172 -3.14 -31.51 -8.18
C SER A 172 -1.96 -30.97 -8.98
N ILE A 173 -0.78 -30.85 -8.36
CA ILE A 173 0.46 -30.46 -9.03
C ILE A 173 1.11 -31.70 -9.67
N VAL A 174 1.69 -31.49 -10.85
CA VAL A 174 2.28 -32.51 -11.73
C VAL A 174 3.80 -32.55 -11.58
N ASP A 175 4.34 -33.78 -11.51
CA ASP A 175 5.71 -34.21 -11.19
C ASP A 175 6.89 -33.23 -11.39
N VAL A 176 7.68 -33.17 -10.32
CA VAL A 176 9.02 -32.57 -10.19
C VAL A 176 10.06 -33.38 -10.95
N VAL A 177 11.01 -32.70 -11.58
CA VAL A 177 11.99 -33.29 -12.49
C VAL A 177 13.44 -33.10 -12.02
N SER A 178 14.03 -34.19 -11.52
CA SER A 178 15.45 -34.46 -11.16
C SER A 178 16.25 -33.53 -10.25
N ILE A 179 17.03 -34.18 -9.38
CA ILE A 179 17.90 -33.61 -8.35
C ILE A 179 19.34 -33.53 -8.89
N SER A 180 19.97 -32.36 -8.76
CA SER A 180 21.43 -32.19 -8.91
C SER A 180 21.89 -30.92 -8.16
N VAL A 181 23.18 -30.81 -7.86
CA VAL A 181 23.79 -29.75 -7.03
C VAL A 181 24.03 -28.46 -7.82
N PHE A 182 23.85 -27.32 -7.16
CA PHE A 182 23.95 -25.96 -7.72
C PHE A 182 25.35 -25.35 -7.62
N ILE A 183 25.67 -24.47 -8.58
CA ILE A 183 26.76 -23.48 -8.51
C ILE A 183 26.13 -22.12 -8.81
N GLU A 184 26.36 -21.15 -7.93
CA GLU A 184 25.73 -19.83 -7.97
C GLU A 184 26.20 -18.97 -9.15
N PRO A 185 25.30 -18.37 -9.96
CA PRO A 185 25.70 -17.45 -11.01
C PRO A 185 26.14 -16.13 -10.37
N HIS A 186 27.39 -15.74 -10.63
CA HIS A 186 27.92 -14.46 -10.21
C HIS A 186 27.11 -13.29 -10.80
N ILE A 187 26.56 -12.46 -9.92
CA ILE A 187 26.07 -11.14 -10.28
C ILE A 187 27.29 -10.31 -10.66
N GLN A 188 27.38 -9.89 -11.93
CA GLN A 188 28.36 -8.90 -12.34
C GLN A 188 27.95 -7.55 -11.76
N THR A 189 28.54 -7.17 -10.64
CA THR A 189 28.51 -5.79 -10.15
C THR A 189 29.50 -4.96 -10.98
N ASN A 190 29.29 -3.65 -11.07
CA ASN A 190 30.12 -2.72 -11.86
C ASN A 190 31.54 -2.53 -11.30
N GLN A 191 32.13 -3.53 -10.64
CA GLN A 191 33.50 -3.55 -10.12
C GLN A 191 33.89 -2.32 -9.29
N GLY A 192 32.91 -1.67 -8.63
CA GLY A 192 33.17 -0.46 -7.84
C GLY A 192 33.40 0.82 -8.65
N ILE A 193 33.04 0.87 -9.94
CA ILE A 193 33.09 2.10 -10.74
C ILE A 193 31.96 3.03 -10.27
N PHE A 194 32.36 4.18 -9.71
CA PHE A 194 31.45 5.26 -9.31
C PHE A 194 30.52 5.63 -10.47
N LEU A 195 29.23 5.81 -10.15
CA LEU A 195 28.16 6.15 -11.10
C LEU A 195 28.61 7.21 -12.12
N PRO A 196 28.16 7.13 -13.39
CA PRO A 196 28.40 8.18 -14.37
C PRO A 196 28.03 9.52 -13.75
N ARG A 197 28.97 10.46 -13.76
CA ARG A 197 28.72 11.77 -13.18
C ARG A 197 27.72 12.50 -14.07
N PRO A 198 26.72 13.18 -13.49
CA PRO A 198 25.94 14.15 -14.24
C PRO A 198 26.85 15.14 -14.96
N TYR A 199 26.33 15.78 -16.02
CA TYR A 199 27.07 16.73 -16.84
C TYR A 199 27.93 17.67 -15.94
N ASP A 200 29.25 17.64 -16.13
CA ASP A 200 30.23 18.31 -15.25
C ASP A 200 30.06 19.83 -15.36
N VAL A 201 29.17 20.42 -14.55
CA VAL A 201 28.98 21.88 -14.49
C VAL A 201 30.05 22.49 -13.56
N LYS A 202 31.32 22.31 -13.91
CA LYS A 202 32.46 23.07 -13.34
C LYS A 202 32.32 24.60 -13.49
N TYR A 203 31.26 25.07 -14.16
CA TYR A 203 30.90 26.47 -14.33
C TYR A 203 29.85 27.01 -13.33
N LEU A 204 29.37 26.21 -12.38
CA LEU A 204 28.45 26.70 -11.34
C LEU A 204 28.93 26.43 -9.90
N GLU A 205 29.95 25.59 -9.70
CA GLU A 205 30.48 25.23 -8.37
C GLU A 205 31.60 26.14 -7.83
N GLN A 206 31.87 27.30 -8.44
CA GLN A 206 32.67 28.30 -7.75
C GLN A 206 31.81 28.99 -6.69
N ASN A 207 32.09 28.69 -5.41
CA ASN A 207 31.65 29.41 -4.22
C ASN A 207 32.06 30.91 -4.17
N GLN A 208 32.32 31.54 -5.32
CA GLN A 208 32.44 32.98 -5.50
C GLN A 208 31.29 33.60 -6.30
N ILE A 209 30.39 32.78 -6.88
CA ILE A 209 29.31 33.30 -7.70
C ILE A 209 28.00 33.56 -6.90
N GLU A 210 27.85 33.02 -5.69
CA GLU A 210 26.67 33.33 -4.84
C GLU A 210 26.59 34.83 -4.46
N ASN A 211 27.73 35.50 -4.25
CA ASN A 211 27.75 36.94 -3.97
C ASN A 211 27.82 37.84 -5.23
N LYS A 212 27.93 37.26 -6.43
CA LYS A 212 27.95 37.99 -7.71
C LYS A 212 26.72 37.76 -8.60
N LEU A 213 25.90 36.74 -8.33
CA LEU A 213 24.70 36.39 -9.10
C LEU A 213 23.39 36.93 -8.54
N GLU A 214 23.39 37.64 -7.42
CA GLU A 214 22.25 38.47 -7.02
C GLU A 214 22.10 39.74 -7.89
N LYS A 215 23.05 39.97 -8.82
CA LYS A 215 22.95 40.98 -9.88
C LYS A 215 22.98 40.30 -11.26
N LEU A 216 21.85 39.71 -11.64
CA LEU A 216 21.66 38.99 -12.91
C LEU A 216 20.84 39.83 -13.92
N ASP A 217 21.32 41.03 -14.25
CA ASP A 217 20.67 41.95 -15.20
C ASP A 217 21.49 42.18 -16.50
N ASP A 218 22.45 41.31 -16.84
CA ASP A 218 23.27 41.46 -18.06
C ASP A 218 22.91 40.44 -19.17
N ASP A 219 22.57 40.96 -20.35
CA ASP A 219 22.17 40.24 -21.59
C ASP A 219 23.17 39.17 -22.07
N GLU A 220 24.45 39.29 -21.72
CA GLU A 220 25.52 38.42 -22.23
C GLU A 220 25.46 37.01 -21.63
N ASN A 221 25.00 36.88 -20.38
CA ASN A 221 24.86 35.59 -19.69
C ASN A 221 23.64 34.79 -20.17
N TYR A 222 22.56 35.45 -20.62
CA TYR A 222 21.40 34.78 -21.20
C TYR A 222 21.75 34.10 -22.52
N LYS A 223 22.55 34.77 -23.35
CA LYS A 223 23.02 34.22 -24.64
C LYS A 223 23.91 32.98 -24.47
N GLU A 224 24.75 32.95 -23.44
CA GLU A 224 25.56 31.76 -23.14
C GLU A 224 24.72 30.58 -22.65
N LEU A 225 23.68 30.81 -21.82
CA LEU A 225 22.75 29.74 -21.42
C LEU A 225 21.94 29.19 -22.61
N GLU A 226 21.49 30.07 -23.50
CA GLU A 226 20.81 29.69 -24.75
C GLU A 226 21.72 28.85 -25.65
N LYS A 227 23.00 29.22 -25.75
CA LYS A 227 24.02 28.48 -26.51
C LYS A 227 24.32 27.12 -25.89
N ILE A 228 24.35 27.01 -24.56
CA ILE A 228 24.48 25.72 -23.86
C ILE A 228 23.28 24.82 -24.20
N ALA A 229 22.06 25.34 -24.09
CA ALA A 229 20.85 24.59 -24.41
C ALA A 229 20.82 24.14 -25.89
N TRP A 230 21.17 25.03 -26.80
CA TRP A 230 21.28 24.74 -28.23
C TRP A 230 22.34 23.68 -28.55
N ASN A 231 23.55 23.82 -27.99
CA ASN A 231 24.64 22.86 -28.17
C ASN A 231 24.26 21.49 -27.61
N PHE A 232 23.60 21.45 -26.45
CA PHE A 232 23.12 20.20 -25.88
C PHE A 232 22.13 19.50 -26.83
N MET A 233 21.14 20.21 -27.36
CA MET A 233 20.16 19.64 -28.28
C MET A 233 20.76 19.19 -29.61
N THR A 234 21.70 19.94 -30.18
CA THR A 234 22.34 19.58 -31.46
C THR A 234 23.31 18.41 -31.33
N GLN A 235 23.90 18.21 -30.15
CA GLN A 235 24.85 17.13 -29.92
C GLN A 235 24.21 15.83 -29.45
N ASN A 236 23.00 15.88 -28.86
CA ASN A 236 22.38 14.73 -28.19
C ASN A 236 20.96 14.48 -28.68
N GLU A 237 20.76 13.40 -29.44
CA GLU A 237 19.42 12.89 -29.79
C GLU A 237 18.76 12.18 -28.60
N THR A 238 19.57 11.53 -27.77
CA THR A 238 19.17 10.86 -26.53
C THR A 238 20.10 11.24 -25.39
N CYS A 239 19.60 11.15 -24.17
CA CYS A 239 20.35 11.37 -22.94
C CYS A 239 19.88 10.40 -21.85
N PHE A 240 20.55 10.40 -20.69
CA PHE A 240 20.13 9.63 -19.53
C PHE A 240 19.68 10.56 -18.41
N VAL A 241 18.47 10.31 -17.91
CA VAL A 241 17.80 11.10 -16.85
C VAL A 241 17.54 10.22 -15.62
N ASP A 242 16.90 10.75 -14.59
CA ASP A 242 16.59 10.05 -13.33
C ASP A 242 17.84 9.64 -12.52
N TRP A 243 18.92 10.43 -12.54
CA TRP A 243 20.11 10.16 -11.73
C TRP A 243 19.73 9.98 -10.24
N PRO A 244 20.25 8.94 -9.55
CA PRO A 244 21.28 7.98 -9.99
C PRO A 244 20.76 6.76 -10.76
N TYR A 245 19.45 6.56 -10.87
CA TYR A 245 18.81 5.43 -11.55
C TYR A 245 18.59 5.71 -13.02
N LEU A 246 19.71 5.87 -13.73
CA LEU A 246 19.74 6.37 -15.10
C LEU A 246 18.81 5.62 -16.04
N ARG A 247 17.93 6.38 -16.70
CA ARG A 247 17.02 5.90 -17.75
C ARG A 247 17.25 6.68 -19.03
N GLU A 248 17.36 5.96 -20.13
CA GLU A 248 17.49 6.61 -21.44
C GLU A 248 16.21 7.38 -21.78
N ALA A 249 16.37 8.58 -22.35
CA ALA A 249 15.29 9.43 -22.78
C ALA A 249 15.64 10.13 -24.10
N GLN A 250 14.63 10.38 -24.92
CA GLN A 250 14.77 11.16 -26.14
C GLN A 250 14.71 12.65 -25.80
N VAL A 251 15.68 13.42 -26.29
CA VAL A 251 15.68 14.88 -26.15
C VAL A 251 14.66 15.45 -27.14
N VAL A 252 13.66 16.19 -26.64
CA VAL A 252 12.62 16.80 -27.50
C VAL A 252 12.69 18.32 -27.55
N GLY A 253 13.29 18.94 -26.53
CA GLY A 253 13.47 20.38 -26.46
C GLY A 253 14.28 20.81 -25.25
N ALA A 254 14.58 22.10 -25.17
CA ALA A 254 15.21 22.73 -24.02
C ALA A 254 14.64 24.14 -23.83
N GLY A 255 14.57 24.59 -22.59
CA GLY A 255 14.10 25.91 -22.21
C GLY A 255 15.14 26.63 -21.35
N THR A 256 15.22 27.94 -21.55
CA THR A 256 15.97 28.89 -20.73
C THR A 256 15.03 30.02 -20.31
N LEU A 257 15.52 30.95 -19.50
CA LEU A 257 14.73 32.11 -19.06
C LEU A 257 14.19 32.96 -20.23
N GLY A 258 14.93 33.13 -21.33
CA GLY A 258 14.53 34.01 -22.45
C GLY A 258 13.92 33.28 -23.65
N ARG A 259 14.21 31.99 -23.81
CA ARG A 259 13.95 31.29 -25.07
C ARG A 259 13.74 29.79 -24.88
N GLN A 260 12.90 29.22 -25.73
CA GLN A 260 12.64 27.79 -25.82
C GLN A 260 13.03 27.24 -27.19
N PHE A 261 13.57 26.03 -27.18
CA PHE A 261 14.05 25.27 -28.33
C PHE A 261 13.31 23.94 -28.40
N TRP A 262 12.92 23.49 -29.60
CA TRP A 262 12.31 22.17 -29.78
C TRP A 262 12.62 21.58 -31.16
N TYR A 263 12.63 20.25 -31.23
CA TYR A 263 12.82 19.56 -32.49
C TYR A 263 11.54 19.63 -33.34
N ASN A 264 11.65 20.18 -34.55
CA ASN A 264 10.56 20.19 -35.53
C ASN A 264 10.75 19.04 -36.53
N ALA A 265 9.96 17.98 -36.37
CA ALA A 265 10.01 16.79 -37.22
C ALA A 265 9.70 17.07 -38.70
N HIS A 266 8.93 18.11 -39.02
CA HIS A 266 8.57 18.45 -40.41
C HIS A 266 9.72 19.11 -41.16
N LYS A 267 10.48 19.97 -40.47
CA LYS A 267 11.63 20.69 -41.03
C LYS A 267 12.94 19.92 -40.85
N ASN A 268 12.93 18.87 -40.03
CA ASN A 268 14.13 18.14 -39.61
C ASN A 268 15.20 19.09 -39.04
N ALA A 269 14.76 20.08 -38.26
CA ALA A 269 15.57 21.16 -37.71
C ALA A 269 15.06 21.56 -36.31
N ILE A 270 15.88 22.29 -35.55
CA ILE A 270 15.49 22.85 -34.25
C ILE A 270 14.87 24.23 -34.49
N ASP A 271 13.61 24.39 -34.09
CA ASP A 271 12.95 25.69 -34.07
C ASP A 271 13.16 26.36 -32.69
N THR A 272 13.05 27.68 -32.67
CA THR A 272 13.27 28.53 -31.50
C THR A 272 12.12 29.54 -31.35
N LYS A 273 11.79 29.88 -30.10
CA LYS A 273 10.81 30.91 -29.76
C LYS A 273 11.28 31.72 -28.55
N GLU A 274 11.25 33.04 -28.66
CA GLU A 274 11.42 33.95 -27.52
C GLU A 274 10.18 33.93 -26.62
N LEU A 275 10.41 33.88 -25.31
CA LEU A 275 9.36 33.77 -24.33
C LEU A 275 8.70 35.13 -24.11
N SER A 276 7.37 35.17 -24.13
CA SER A 276 6.63 36.33 -23.61
C SER A 276 6.77 36.42 -22.10
N SER A 277 6.45 37.57 -21.50
CA SER A 277 6.51 37.77 -20.03
C SER A 277 5.71 36.70 -19.25
N GLN A 278 4.55 36.28 -19.75
CA GLN A 278 3.77 35.20 -19.12
C GLN A 278 4.48 33.84 -19.20
N GLN A 279 5.15 33.54 -20.32
CA GLN A 279 5.89 32.29 -20.47
C GLN A 279 7.19 32.29 -19.67
N TYR A 280 7.82 33.46 -19.49
CA TYR A 280 8.94 33.66 -18.58
C TYR A 280 8.55 33.29 -17.14
N ASP A 281 7.41 33.78 -16.64
CA ASP A 281 6.95 33.47 -15.28
C ASP A 281 6.60 31.98 -15.11
N LEU A 282 6.04 31.35 -16.14
CA LEU A 282 5.78 29.90 -16.14
C LEU A 282 7.08 29.10 -16.02
N PHE A 283 8.10 29.42 -16.83
CA PHE A 283 9.43 28.80 -16.72
C PHE A 283 10.06 29.07 -15.35
N ARG A 284 9.94 30.33 -14.87
CA ARG A 284 10.11 30.82 -13.50
C ARG A 284 9.76 29.75 -12.46
N ASN A 285 8.46 29.49 -12.43
CA ASN A 285 7.82 28.64 -11.46
C ASN A 285 8.16 27.17 -11.68
N GLU A 286 8.25 26.70 -12.94
CA GLU A 286 8.64 25.33 -13.28
C GLU A 286 10.06 25.00 -12.76
N ALA A 287 11.02 25.89 -12.98
CA ALA A 287 12.40 25.74 -12.52
C ALA A 287 12.51 25.69 -10.99
N ALA A 288 11.78 26.56 -10.30
CA ALA A 288 11.74 26.59 -8.83
C ALA A 288 11.05 25.33 -8.26
N GLN A 289 9.96 24.90 -8.88
CA GLN A 289 9.23 23.69 -8.48
C GLN A 289 10.10 22.44 -8.68
N LEU A 290 10.76 22.31 -9.84
CA LEU A 290 11.68 21.19 -10.09
C LEU A 290 12.76 21.12 -9.01
N ARG A 291 13.40 22.23 -8.65
CA ARG A 291 14.39 22.25 -7.58
C ARG A 291 13.81 21.71 -6.27
N GLN A 292 12.63 22.19 -5.88
CA GLN A 292 11.98 21.76 -4.65
C GLN A 292 11.57 20.29 -4.68
N ASP A 293 11.09 19.80 -5.83
CA ASP A 293 10.72 18.40 -6.04
C ASP A 293 11.94 17.49 -5.89
N TYR A 294 13.08 17.84 -6.51
CA TYR A 294 14.31 17.08 -6.34
C TYR A 294 14.83 17.08 -4.89
N LEU A 295 14.73 18.20 -4.18
CA LEU A 295 15.14 18.26 -2.78
C LEU A 295 14.21 17.45 -1.86
N ASN A 296 12.89 17.59 -2.03
CA ASN A 296 11.89 16.97 -1.14
C ASN A 296 11.68 15.48 -1.41
N ILE A 297 11.69 15.08 -2.69
CA ILE A 297 11.35 13.71 -3.11
C ILE A 297 12.63 12.87 -3.24
N HIS A 298 13.70 13.46 -3.77
CA HIS A 298 14.94 12.74 -4.09
C HIS A 298 16.10 13.05 -3.14
N GLY A 299 15.95 14.01 -2.21
CA GLY A 299 17.03 14.43 -1.31
C GLY A 299 18.22 15.06 -2.04
N LEU A 300 18.00 15.60 -3.25
CA LEU A 300 19.04 16.11 -4.12
C LEU A 300 18.91 17.63 -4.29
N ASP A 301 19.89 18.39 -3.82
CA ASP A 301 19.98 19.82 -4.18
C ASP A 301 20.64 19.98 -5.54
N VAL A 302 19.82 20.26 -6.55
CA VAL A 302 20.27 20.50 -7.93
C VAL A 302 20.72 21.96 -8.16
N GLY A 303 20.71 22.79 -7.12
CA GLY A 303 20.99 24.21 -7.20
C GLY A 303 19.95 24.98 -8.03
N VAL A 304 20.31 26.18 -8.49
CA VAL A 304 19.43 27.01 -9.32
C VAL A 304 19.29 26.40 -10.71
N VAL A 305 18.07 25.98 -11.08
CA VAL A 305 17.76 25.44 -12.41
C VAL A 305 17.67 26.58 -13.43
N ARG A 306 18.65 26.64 -14.34
CA ARG A 306 18.73 27.67 -15.40
C ARG A 306 18.37 27.16 -16.79
N VAL A 307 18.55 25.86 -17.00
CA VAL A 307 18.21 25.17 -18.25
C VAL A 307 17.38 23.96 -17.90
N ILE A 308 16.17 23.91 -18.45
CA ILE A 308 15.28 22.76 -18.35
C ILE A 308 15.35 22.03 -19.69
N VAL A 309 15.64 20.73 -19.67
CA VAL A 309 15.57 19.88 -20.86
C VAL A 309 14.26 19.12 -20.81
N TYR A 310 13.50 19.19 -21.89
CA TYR A 310 12.29 18.43 -22.08
C TYR A 310 12.66 17.11 -22.77
N VAL A 311 12.33 16.00 -22.14
CA VAL A 311 12.67 14.66 -22.62
C VAL A 311 11.46 13.75 -22.66
N ARG A 312 11.54 12.66 -23.41
CA ARG A 312 10.58 11.55 -23.37
C ARG A 312 11.31 10.28 -22.93
N PRO A 313 11.07 9.77 -21.71
CA PRO A 313 11.73 8.56 -21.24
C PRO A 313 11.45 7.34 -22.12
N LEU A 314 12.44 6.46 -22.28
CA LEU A 314 12.33 5.22 -23.03
C LEU A 314 11.32 4.30 -22.34
N TYR A 315 10.25 3.95 -23.04
CA TYR A 315 9.15 3.16 -22.50
C TYR A 315 9.25 1.68 -22.90
N ALA A 316 9.55 1.39 -24.18
CA ALA A 316 9.54 0.02 -24.69
C ALA A 316 10.39 -0.14 -25.96
N MET A 317 10.54 -1.39 -26.40
CA MET A 317 10.96 -1.75 -27.75
C MET A 317 9.74 -2.13 -28.59
N SER A 318 9.71 -1.73 -29.85
CA SER A 318 8.67 -2.12 -30.80
C SER A 318 9.27 -2.65 -32.09
N ARG A 319 8.44 -3.41 -32.82
CA ARG A 319 8.78 -4.01 -34.10
C ARG A 319 8.07 -3.22 -35.21
N PRO A 320 8.77 -2.82 -36.29
CA PRO A 320 8.13 -2.18 -37.43
C PRO A 320 7.18 -3.14 -38.13
N ARG A 321 6.15 -2.58 -38.76
CA ARG A 321 5.22 -3.36 -39.59
C ARG A 321 5.90 -3.70 -40.91
N LEU A 322 6.12 -4.98 -41.15
CA LEU A 322 6.64 -5.47 -42.43
C LEU A 322 5.56 -5.33 -43.51
N ARG A 323 5.86 -4.60 -44.60
CA ARG A 323 5.00 -4.52 -45.79
C ARG A 323 5.50 -5.52 -46.83
N SER A 324 4.59 -6.26 -47.45
CA SER A 324 4.86 -7.36 -48.39
C SER A 324 5.69 -7.00 -49.64
N ASN A 325 5.90 -5.71 -49.92
CA ASN A 325 6.55 -5.23 -51.15
C ASN A 325 7.92 -4.56 -50.93
N ALA A 326 8.50 -4.65 -49.74
CA ALA A 326 9.83 -4.09 -49.51
C ALA A 326 10.92 -5.04 -50.06
N GLN A 327 11.22 -4.94 -51.36
CA GLN A 327 12.44 -5.48 -51.99
C GLN A 327 13.72 -4.75 -51.52
N SER A 328 13.79 -4.27 -50.28
CA SER A 328 14.99 -3.66 -49.73
C SER A 328 15.81 -4.71 -49.01
N LYS A 329 17.01 -5.00 -49.53
CA LYS A 329 18.06 -5.87 -48.94
C LYS A 329 18.57 -5.42 -47.55
N LYS A 330 17.95 -4.45 -46.88
CA LYS A 330 18.36 -3.96 -45.55
C LYS A 330 17.62 -4.72 -44.46
N GLN A 331 18.38 -5.28 -43.52
CA GLN A 331 17.88 -5.95 -42.32
C GLN A 331 16.98 -5.00 -41.51
N VAL A 332 15.80 -5.46 -41.13
CA VAL A 332 14.82 -4.67 -40.37
C VAL A 332 15.12 -4.82 -38.88
N LEU A 333 15.39 -3.70 -38.21
CA LEU A 333 15.69 -3.65 -36.77
C LEU A 333 14.44 -3.32 -35.96
N SER A 334 14.38 -3.78 -34.70
CA SER A 334 13.48 -3.19 -33.71
C SER A 334 13.82 -1.72 -33.45
N PHE A 335 12.87 -0.95 -32.93
CA PHE A 335 13.06 0.47 -32.61
C PHE A 335 12.56 0.83 -31.21
N LYS A 336 13.11 1.90 -30.65
CA LYS A 336 12.78 2.42 -29.32
C LYS A 336 11.45 3.18 -29.36
N VAL A 337 10.59 2.93 -28.37
CA VAL A 337 9.32 3.64 -28.15
C VAL A 337 9.47 4.52 -26.93
N TRP A 338 9.26 5.80 -27.13
CA TRP A 338 9.33 6.82 -26.10
C TRP A 338 7.94 7.10 -25.50
N HIS A 339 7.90 7.57 -24.26
CA HIS A 339 6.67 8.01 -23.63
C HIS A 339 5.99 9.13 -24.44
N GLN A 340 4.65 9.21 -24.40
CA GLN A 340 3.91 10.23 -25.16
C GLN A 340 4.13 11.63 -24.56
N ASP A 341 4.01 11.70 -23.24
CA ASP A 341 4.20 12.92 -22.45
C ASP A 341 5.68 13.26 -22.29
N LYS A 342 5.96 14.56 -22.25
CA LYS A 342 7.29 15.09 -22.00
C LYS A 342 7.49 15.26 -20.49
N VAL A 343 8.72 15.05 -20.05
CA VAL A 343 9.16 15.29 -18.67
C VAL A 343 10.21 16.38 -18.68
N SER A 344 10.14 17.27 -17.70
CA SER A 344 11.07 18.38 -17.51
C SER A 344 12.18 17.97 -16.56
N VAL A 345 13.43 18.09 -17.01
CA VAL A 345 14.60 17.64 -16.26
C VAL A 345 15.65 18.75 -16.24
N PRO A 346 16.17 19.15 -15.06
CA PRO A 346 17.28 20.10 -14.98
C PRO A 346 18.50 19.58 -15.73
N LEU A 347 19.14 20.42 -16.54
CA LEU A 347 20.31 20.01 -17.32
C LEU A 347 21.45 19.45 -16.45
N GLN A 348 21.61 19.97 -15.23
CA GLN A 348 22.73 19.62 -14.34
C GLN A 348 22.73 18.14 -13.92
N ILE A 349 21.58 17.47 -13.95
CA ILE A 349 21.44 16.07 -13.51
C ILE A 349 21.37 15.07 -14.67
N ILE A 350 21.52 15.56 -15.91
CA ILE A 350 21.48 14.71 -17.10
C ILE A 350 22.86 14.12 -17.36
N VAL A 351 22.91 12.83 -17.65
CA VAL A 351 24.12 12.14 -18.07
C VAL A 351 24.14 12.04 -19.60
N ASN A 352 25.28 12.35 -20.20
CA ASN A 352 25.46 12.32 -21.64
C ASN A 352 25.46 10.88 -22.16
N ALA A 353 24.70 10.58 -23.22
CA ALA A 353 24.62 9.24 -23.81
C ALA A 353 25.96 8.71 -24.38
N ARG A 354 26.95 9.60 -24.59
CA ARG A 354 28.31 9.25 -25.05
C ARG A 354 29.30 9.02 -23.92
N ASP A 355 28.88 9.08 -22.66
CA ASP A 355 29.76 8.77 -21.53
C ASP A 355 30.24 7.32 -21.63
N LYS A 356 31.56 7.11 -21.58
CA LYS A 356 32.20 5.81 -21.73
C LYS A 356 31.90 4.87 -20.55
N ASN A 357 31.47 5.42 -19.41
CA ASN A 357 31.13 4.66 -18.21
C ASN A 357 29.67 4.20 -18.17
N LEU A 358 28.86 4.54 -19.17
CA LEU A 358 27.48 4.07 -19.26
C LEU A 358 27.42 2.59 -19.65
N ILE A 359 26.77 1.80 -18.81
CA ILE A 359 26.39 0.42 -19.14
C ILE A 359 24.94 0.46 -19.64
N LEU A 360 24.76 0.16 -20.92
CA LEU A 360 23.45 0.16 -21.56
C LEU A 360 22.67 -1.10 -21.18
N ASP A 361 21.36 -0.97 -21.10
CA ASP A 361 20.48 -2.09 -20.80
C ASP A 361 20.22 -2.93 -22.07
N ASN A 362 20.73 -4.17 -22.06
CA ASN A 362 20.63 -5.14 -23.16
C ASN A 362 19.18 -5.48 -23.58
N ARG A 363 18.18 -5.13 -22.76
CA ARG A 363 16.77 -5.27 -23.11
C ARG A 363 16.34 -4.28 -24.20
N PHE A 364 17.00 -3.13 -24.29
CA PHE A 364 16.68 -2.04 -25.22
C PHE A 364 17.64 -1.91 -26.40
N GLU A 365 18.54 -2.88 -26.56
CA GLU A 365 19.35 -3.00 -27.77
C GLU A 365 18.47 -3.22 -29.00
N LEU A 366 18.82 -2.55 -30.09
CA LEU A 366 18.16 -2.74 -31.38
C LEU A 366 18.53 -4.13 -31.91
N LYS A 367 17.56 -5.04 -31.95
CA LYS A 367 17.77 -6.43 -32.37
C LYS A 367 17.27 -6.62 -33.80
N PRO A 368 17.99 -7.41 -34.62
CA PRO A 368 17.49 -7.80 -35.92
C PRO A 368 16.23 -8.66 -35.77
N ILE A 369 15.23 -8.36 -36.60
CA ILE A 369 14.01 -9.15 -36.67
C ILE A 369 14.24 -10.19 -37.77
N ASN A 370 14.60 -11.40 -37.37
CA ASN A 370 14.63 -12.56 -38.27
C ASN A 370 13.26 -13.25 -38.19
N ASP A 371 12.42 -13.01 -39.21
CA ASP A 371 11.04 -13.52 -39.27
C ASP A 371 10.97 -15.05 -39.27
N GLU A 372 11.91 -15.71 -39.93
CA GLU A 372 11.83 -17.15 -40.23
C GLU A 372 12.37 -18.02 -39.07
N SER A 373 13.41 -17.57 -38.36
CA SER A 373 14.01 -18.35 -37.26
C SER A 373 13.17 -18.34 -35.97
N GLN A 374 12.26 -17.37 -35.81
CA GLN A 374 11.42 -17.21 -34.61
C GLN A 374 10.05 -17.90 -34.73
N LEU A 375 9.59 -18.18 -35.96
CA LEU A 375 8.30 -18.79 -36.28
C LEU A 375 8.51 -20.21 -36.83
N GLN A 376 9.19 -21.03 -36.04
CA GLN A 376 9.46 -22.43 -36.37
C GLN A 376 8.17 -23.26 -36.37
N LEU A 377 8.22 -24.40 -37.04
CA LEU A 377 7.12 -25.38 -37.03
C LEU A 377 6.68 -25.70 -35.59
N ASN A 378 5.37 -25.80 -35.36
CA ASN A 378 4.73 -26.03 -34.07
C ASN A 378 4.95 -24.94 -33.01
N LYS A 379 5.50 -23.78 -33.38
CA LYS A 379 5.59 -22.64 -32.46
C LYS A 379 4.20 -22.09 -32.17
N GLU A 380 3.89 -21.87 -30.89
CA GLU A 380 2.70 -21.16 -30.45
C GLU A 380 2.75 -19.69 -30.89
N VAL A 381 1.63 -19.18 -31.39
CA VAL A 381 1.44 -17.80 -31.85
C VAL A 381 0.05 -17.31 -31.46
N MET A 382 -0.11 -16.00 -31.22
CA MET A 382 -1.42 -15.41 -30.97
C MET A 382 -1.97 -14.77 -32.26
N TYR A 383 -3.21 -15.09 -32.62
CA TYR A 383 -3.87 -14.49 -33.77
C TYR A 383 -4.39 -13.08 -33.45
N ILE A 384 -3.95 -12.08 -34.22
CA ILE A 384 -4.39 -10.68 -34.11
C ILE A 384 -4.88 -10.12 -35.45
N GLY A 385 -5.39 -11.01 -36.31
CA GLY A 385 -5.93 -10.65 -37.63
C GLY A 385 -7.35 -10.08 -37.55
N SER A 386 -7.93 -9.82 -38.72
CA SER A 386 -9.25 -9.18 -38.86
C SER A 386 -10.44 -10.11 -38.56
N LEU A 387 -10.24 -11.43 -38.54
CA LEU A 387 -11.30 -12.37 -38.21
C LEU A 387 -11.56 -12.34 -36.70
N GLN A 388 -12.60 -11.60 -36.28
CA GLN A 388 -12.90 -11.38 -34.86
C GLN A 388 -13.11 -12.67 -34.08
N GLU A 389 -13.65 -13.72 -34.70
CA GLU A 389 -13.89 -15.02 -34.07
C GLU A 389 -12.62 -15.76 -33.61
N PHE A 390 -11.45 -15.37 -34.13
CA PHE A 390 -10.15 -15.93 -33.77
C PHE A 390 -9.24 -14.92 -33.06
N PHE A 391 -9.65 -13.67 -32.90
CA PHE A 391 -8.82 -12.63 -32.28
C PHE A 391 -8.44 -12.99 -30.84
N GLY A 392 -7.14 -12.96 -30.52
CA GLY A 392 -6.60 -13.32 -29.21
C GLY A 392 -6.44 -14.82 -28.94
N THR A 393 -6.84 -15.69 -29.88
CA THR A 393 -6.68 -17.15 -29.72
C THR A 393 -5.25 -17.61 -29.99
N ILE A 394 -4.83 -18.66 -29.28
CA ILE A 394 -3.54 -19.32 -29.52
C ILE A 394 -3.69 -20.26 -30.73
N GLY A 395 -2.79 -20.10 -31.69
CA GLY A 395 -2.60 -21.02 -32.81
C GLY A 395 -1.18 -21.55 -32.85
N TYR A 396 -0.94 -22.46 -33.79
CA TYR A 396 0.36 -23.09 -34.01
C TYR A 396 0.80 -22.89 -35.45
N VAL A 397 2.09 -22.58 -35.65
CA VAL A 397 2.70 -22.54 -36.98
C VAL A 397 2.69 -23.94 -37.58
N ILE A 398 2.06 -24.11 -38.74
CA ILE A 398 1.93 -25.43 -39.42
C ILE A 398 2.90 -25.58 -40.59
N LYS A 399 3.51 -24.49 -41.04
CA LYS A 399 4.47 -24.50 -42.14
C LYS A 399 5.51 -23.41 -41.90
N GLU A 400 6.74 -23.67 -42.34
CA GLU A 400 7.78 -22.65 -42.32
C GLU A 400 7.34 -21.42 -43.11
N PRO A 401 7.63 -20.20 -42.61
CA PRO A 401 7.30 -18.96 -43.30
C PRO A 401 7.86 -18.96 -44.72
N THR A 402 7.05 -18.56 -45.70
CA THR A 402 7.52 -18.40 -47.08
C THR A 402 7.12 -17.03 -47.59
N LYS A 403 8.11 -16.24 -48.07
CA LYS A 403 7.90 -14.89 -48.63
C LYS A 403 7.11 -13.96 -47.70
N GLY A 404 7.37 -14.03 -46.39
CA GLY A 404 6.70 -13.19 -45.39
C GLY A 404 5.25 -13.58 -45.06
N LEU A 405 4.77 -14.73 -45.53
CA LEU A 405 3.49 -15.32 -45.15
C LEU A 405 3.73 -16.54 -44.25
N VAL A 406 2.85 -16.74 -43.27
CA VAL A 406 2.93 -17.83 -42.30
C VAL A 406 1.57 -18.51 -42.22
N ASP A 407 1.59 -19.82 -42.43
CA ASP A 407 0.42 -20.66 -42.27
C ASP A 407 0.31 -21.08 -40.81
N ILE A 408 -0.86 -20.83 -40.22
CA ILE A 408 -1.15 -21.21 -38.84
C ILE A 408 -2.43 -22.00 -38.74
N ARG A 409 -2.50 -22.89 -37.75
CA ARG A 409 -3.73 -23.54 -37.33
C ARG A 409 -4.24 -22.87 -36.08
N VAL A 410 -5.47 -22.37 -36.14
CA VAL A 410 -6.21 -21.83 -35.01
C VAL A 410 -7.45 -22.68 -34.79
N THR A 411 -7.74 -22.99 -33.53
CA THR A 411 -8.97 -23.69 -33.15
C THR A 411 -9.84 -22.79 -32.30
N LYS A 412 -11.08 -22.56 -32.73
CA LYS A 412 -12.11 -21.90 -31.92
C LYS A 412 -12.47 -22.85 -30.78
N ARG A 413 -12.17 -22.45 -29.53
CA ARG A 413 -12.56 -23.23 -28.35
C ARG A 413 -13.99 -22.90 -27.88
N PHE A 414 -14.41 -21.64 -27.98
CA PHE A 414 -15.71 -21.17 -27.47
C PHE A 414 -16.30 -20.06 -28.36
N GLU A 415 -17.60 -19.84 -28.30
CA GLU A 415 -18.23 -18.64 -28.85
C GLU A 415 -18.07 -17.49 -27.87
N LEU A 416 -17.56 -16.34 -28.33
CA LEU A 416 -17.44 -15.17 -27.47
C LEU A 416 -18.83 -14.58 -27.22
N VAL A 417 -19.32 -14.70 -25.99
CA VAL A 417 -20.53 -14.01 -25.54
C VAL A 417 -20.12 -12.79 -24.74
N ASN A 418 -20.48 -11.59 -25.21
CA ASN A 418 -20.21 -10.33 -24.50
C ASN A 418 -21.23 -10.08 -23.38
N PHE A 419 -21.45 -11.08 -22.53
CA PHE A 419 -22.47 -11.01 -21.47
C PHE A 419 -22.20 -9.87 -20.48
N GLY A 420 -20.94 -9.59 -20.15
CA GLY A 420 -20.57 -8.52 -19.22
C GLY A 420 -21.03 -7.14 -19.68
N HIS A 421 -20.92 -6.82 -20.98
CA HIS A 421 -21.36 -5.53 -21.50
C HIS A 421 -22.89 -5.38 -21.44
N SER A 422 -23.63 -6.46 -21.75
CA SER A 422 -25.09 -6.51 -21.66
C SER A 422 -25.58 -6.35 -20.21
N VAL A 423 -24.92 -7.00 -19.26
CA VAL A 423 -25.22 -6.86 -17.82
C VAL A 423 -24.97 -5.42 -17.36
N ILE A 424 -23.85 -4.81 -17.75
CA ILE A 424 -23.55 -3.40 -17.41
C ILE A 424 -24.60 -2.45 -18.01
N GLN A 425 -24.96 -2.61 -19.28
CA GLN A 425 -25.95 -1.72 -19.93
C GLN A 425 -27.35 -1.84 -19.30
N SER A 426 -27.79 -3.06 -18.99
CA SER A 426 -29.09 -3.29 -18.36
C SER A 426 -29.16 -2.71 -16.94
N ARG A 427 -28.03 -2.73 -16.20
CA ARG A 427 -27.94 -2.22 -14.82
C ARG A 427 -27.67 -0.72 -14.74
N LYS A 428 -26.98 -0.12 -15.71
CA LYS A 428 -26.86 1.35 -15.82
C LYS A 428 -28.23 2.06 -15.84
N ARG A 429 -29.29 1.38 -16.30
CA ARG A 429 -30.68 1.89 -16.28
C ARG A 429 -31.36 1.85 -14.90
N LYS A 430 -30.78 1.15 -13.91
CA LYS A 430 -31.24 1.05 -12.52
C LYS A 430 -30.23 1.65 -11.53
N ALA A 431 -29.30 2.48 -12.02
CA ALA A 431 -28.18 2.98 -11.24
C ALA A 431 -28.63 3.73 -9.99
N LEU A 432 -27.84 3.62 -8.91
CA LEU A 432 -28.03 4.39 -7.68
C LEU A 432 -28.14 5.87 -8.02
N LYS A 433 -29.09 6.56 -7.35
CA LYS A 433 -29.18 8.01 -7.43
C LYS A 433 -28.04 8.61 -6.61
N TYR A 434 -27.36 9.60 -7.18
CA TYR A 434 -26.27 10.33 -6.55
C TYR A 434 -26.66 11.80 -6.43
N TYR A 435 -26.14 12.44 -5.39
CA TYR A 435 -26.37 13.83 -5.03
C TYR A 435 -25.02 14.53 -4.89
N SER A 436 -24.95 15.78 -5.33
CA SER A 436 -23.79 16.64 -5.10
C SER A 436 -23.55 16.86 -3.60
N PHE A 437 -22.37 17.40 -3.28
CA PHE A 437 -22.01 17.74 -1.91
C PHE A 437 -23.06 18.68 -1.28
N ASP A 438 -23.47 19.74 -1.98
CA ASP A 438 -24.42 20.74 -1.47
C ASP A 438 -25.85 20.21 -1.36
N GLU A 439 -26.28 19.36 -2.29
CA GLU A 439 -27.57 18.66 -2.19
C GLU A 439 -27.59 17.72 -0.97
N THR A 440 -26.50 17.01 -0.70
CA THR A 440 -26.39 16.10 0.45
C THR A 440 -26.46 16.87 1.78
N VAL A 441 -25.76 18.01 1.87
CA VAL A 441 -25.84 18.94 3.01
C VAL A 441 -27.29 19.35 3.27
N SER A 442 -28.02 19.70 2.22
CA SER A 442 -29.42 20.13 2.29
C SER A 442 -30.37 18.98 2.67
N LEU A 443 -30.17 17.78 2.13
CA LEU A 443 -31.03 16.61 2.38
C LEU A 443 -30.87 16.04 3.79
N VAL A 444 -29.67 16.06 4.35
CA VAL A 444 -29.38 15.58 5.72
C VAL A 444 -29.59 16.69 6.76
N ASP A 445 -29.70 17.93 6.33
CA ASP A 445 -29.84 19.13 7.17
C ASP A 445 -28.64 19.29 8.12
N ILE A 446 -27.43 19.35 7.55
CA ILE A 446 -26.17 19.50 8.31
C ILE A 446 -25.29 20.58 7.68
N THR A 447 -24.21 20.99 8.36
CA THR A 447 -23.27 21.96 7.78
C THR A 447 -22.25 21.27 6.84
N PRO A 448 -21.69 21.99 5.85
CA PRO A 448 -20.59 21.49 5.00
C PRO A 448 -19.42 20.89 5.80
N ASN A 449 -19.03 21.54 6.89
CA ASN A 449 -17.96 21.06 7.77
C ASN A 449 -18.33 19.73 8.44
N THR A 450 -19.56 19.62 8.94
CA THR A 450 -20.04 18.39 9.58
C THR A 450 -20.13 17.24 8.59
N LEU A 451 -20.61 17.46 7.36
CA LEU A 451 -20.61 16.44 6.31
C LEU A 451 -19.18 15.95 6.01
N SER A 452 -18.23 16.88 5.83
CA SER A 452 -16.83 16.50 5.54
C SER A 452 -16.18 15.72 6.68
N ARG A 453 -16.52 16.01 7.94
CA ARG A 453 -15.94 15.35 9.11
C ARG A 453 -16.58 13.99 9.38
N ILE A 454 -17.91 13.91 9.36
CA ILE A 454 -18.64 12.68 9.69
C ILE A 454 -18.35 11.57 8.66
N CYS A 455 -18.14 11.93 7.39
CA CYS A 455 -17.73 10.99 6.35
C CYS A 455 -16.25 10.55 6.46
N GLY A 456 -15.43 11.24 7.26
CA GLY A 456 -14.01 10.96 7.46
C GLY A 456 -13.73 10.14 8.71
N VAL A 457 -12.57 10.40 9.34
CA VAL A 457 -12.16 9.82 10.62
C VAL A 457 -12.40 10.85 11.72
N ILE A 458 -13.11 10.44 12.77
CA ILE A 458 -13.31 11.24 13.99
C ILE A 458 -12.91 10.35 15.16
N ILE A 459 -12.01 10.87 16.02
CA ILE A 459 -11.53 10.16 17.20
C ILE A 459 -12.01 10.92 18.44
N ALA A 460 -12.74 10.21 19.30
CA ALA A 460 -13.07 10.65 20.65
C ALA A 460 -12.15 9.93 21.66
N LYS A 461 -11.64 10.64 22.66
CA LYS A 461 -10.76 10.07 23.69
C LYS A 461 -11.49 9.91 25.02
N HIS A 462 -11.29 8.76 25.65
CA HIS A 462 -11.66 8.52 27.04
C HIS A 462 -10.41 8.04 27.80
N ASN A 463 -9.82 8.92 28.61
CA ASN A 463 -8.50 8.68 29.22
C ASN A 463 -7.46 8.32 28.14
N ASP A 464 -6.86 7.14 28.19
CA ASP A 464 -5.89 6.65 27.20
C ASP A 464 -6.53 5.85 26.05
N GLU A 465 -7.84 5.61 26.08
CA GLU A 465 -8.57 4.88 25.05
C GLU A 465 -9.11 5.83 23.96
N GLU A 466 -9.08 5.36 22.71
CA GLU A 466 -9.56 6.08 21.53
C GLU A 466 -10.76 5.36 20.89
N PHE A 467 -11.82 6.12 20.62
CA PHE A 467 -13.07 5.67 20.02
C PHE A 467 -13.23 6.31 18.64
N GLU A 468 -13.26 5.50 17.59
CA GLU A 468 -13.51 5.97 16.23
C GLU A 468 -15.03 6.07 15.97
N ILE A 469 -15.51 7.29 15.75
CA ILE A 469 -16.94 7.59 15.54
C ILE A 469 -17.22 8.20 14.16
N GLY A 470 -16.23 8.22 13.26
CA GLY A 470 -16.43 8.62 11.86
C GLY A 470 -16.92 7.46 11.00
N LEU A 471 -17.65 7.75 9.93
CA LEU A 471 -18.14 6.72 8.99
C LEU A 471 -17.05 6.13 8.10
N ARG A 472 -15.89 6.81 7.96
CA ARG A 472 -14.76 6.40 7.08
C ARG A 472 -15.14 6.12 5.63
N ILE A 473 -16.13 6.84 5.10
CA ILE A 473 -16.60 6.69 3.72
C ILE A 473 -15.69 7.46 2.74
N LYS A 474 -15.07 8.55 3.20
CA LYS A 474 -14.22 9.44 2.40
C LYS A 474 -12.98 9.87 3.21
N LEU A 475 -11.81 9.40 2.81
CA LEU A 475 -10.52 9.67 3.44
C LEU A 475 -9.65 10.53 2.52
N ASN A 476 -9.79 11.85 2.60
CA ASN A 476 -9.12 12.80 1.70
C ASN A 476 -7.59 12.70 1.74
N SER A 477 -6.99 12.61 2.93
CA SER A 477 -5.53 12.54 3.08
C SER A 477 -4.93 11.27 2.47
N GLN A 478 -5.72 10.20 2.41
CA GLN A 478 -5.34 8.92 1.83
C GLN A 478 -5.86 8.77 0.39
N GLN A 479 -6.67 9.70 -0.10
CA GLN A 479 -7.38 9.63 -1.38
C GLN A 479 -8.22 8.35 -1.54
N LEU A 480 -8.89 7.91 -0.46
CA LEU A 480 -9.72 6.70 -0.47
C LEU A 480 -11.20 7.01 -0.30
N ILE A 481 -12.06 6.23 -0.98
CA ILE A 481 -13.52 6.28 -0.88
C ILE A 481 -14.16 4.90 -0.83
N ILE A 482 -15.41 4.83 -0.39
CA ILE A 482 -16.26 3.64 -0.53
C ILE A 482 -17.19 3.83 -1.75
N PRO A 483 -17.01 3.07 -2.86
CA PRO A 483 -17.60 3.37 -4.17
C PRO A 483 -19.14 3.34 -4.21
N GLU A 484 -19.80 2.53 -3.38
CA GLU A 484 -21.28 2.49 -3.34
C GLU A 484 -21.91 3.65 -2.57
N TYR A 485 -21.10 4.39 -1.81
CA TYR A 485 -21.53 5.49 -0.96
C TYR A 485 -21.08 6.84 -1.54
N VAL A 486 -19.89 6.89 -2.14
CA VAL A 486 -19.31 8.10 -2.73
C VAL A 486 -18.69 7.77 -4.07
N ARG A 487 -18.85 8.68 -5.04
CA ARG A 487 -18.16 8.62 -6.34
C ARG A 487 -17.49 9.95 -6.67
N ILE A 488 -16.50 9.90 -7.56
CA ILE A 488 -15.85 11.09 -8.11
C ILE A 488 -16.48 11.44 -9.47
N VAL A 489 -16.83 12.70 -9.67
CA VAL A 489 -17.48 13.21 -10.90
C VAL A 489 -16.51 13.89 -11.84
N SER A 490 -15.57 14.66 -11.29
CA SER A 490 -14.57 15.37 -12.08
C SER A 490 -13.23 15.34 -11.36
N SER A 491 -12.22 14.79 -12.05
CA SER A 491 -10.81 15.09 -11.81
C SER A 491 -10.43 16.11 -12.87
N SER A 492 -10.40 17.39 -12.52
CA SER A 492 -9.87 18.37 -13.46
C SER A 492 -8.36 18.11 -13.59
N SER A 493 -7.94 17.53 -14.72
CA SER A 493 -6.54 17.21 -15.00
C SER A 493 -5.67 18.46 -15.27
N PHE A 494 -6.15 19.66 -14.92
CA PHE A 494 -5.61 20.94 -15.41
C PHE A 494 -5.68 22.10 -14.40
N SER A 495 -5.54 21.85 -13.10
CA SER A 495 -5.22 22.92 -12.13
C SER A 495 -3.82 22.72 -11.55
N HIS A 496 -2.82 23.35 -12.18
CA HIS A 496 -1.59 23.76 -11.48
C HIS A 496 -1.93 24.99 -10.61
N GLY A 497 -2.70 24.74 -9.53
CA GLY A 497 -3.20 25.75 -8.60
C GLY A 497 -3.04 25.29 -7.16
N ARG A 498 -2.75 26.24 -6.26
CA ARG A 498 -2.06 26.12 -4.97
C ARG A 498 -2.75 25.38 -3.82
N ASP A 499 -3.83 24.65 -4.03
CA ASP A 499 -4.47 23.87 -2.94
C ASP A 499 -4.74 22.43 -3.36
N SER A 500 -4.00 21.51 -2.75
CA SER A 500 -4.13 20.06 -2.96
C SER A 500 -5.47 19.47 -2.50
N SER A 501 -6.36 20.26 -1.88
CA SER A 501 -7.62 19.81 -1.27
C SER A 501 -8.83 19.78 -2.22
N GLU A 502 -8.80 20.45 -3.38
CA GLU A 502 -9.97 20.56 -4.28
C GLU A 502 -9.83 19.78 -5.60
N ARG A 503 -8.98 18.74 -5.64
CA ARG A 503 -8.73 17.98 -6.88
C ARG A 503 -9.90 17.11 -7.36
N TYR A 504 -10.89 16.83 -6.50
CA TYR A 504 -11.96 15.89 -6.79
C TYR A 504 -13.32 16.41 -6.33
N GLN A 505 -14.25 16.58 -7.29
CA GLN A 505 -15.66 16.77 -6.96
C GLN A 505 -16.30 15.42 -6.63
N VAL A 506 -16.90 15.34 -5.44
CA VAL A 506 -17.54 14.13 -4.92
C VAL A 506 -19.05 14.22 -4.97
N GLU A 507 -19.69 13.08 -5.23
CA GLU A 507 -21.13 12.89 -5.07
C GLU A 507 -21.40 11.74 -4.11
N PHE A 508 -22.51 11.82 -3.39
CA PHE A 508 -22.96 10.84 -2.41
C PHE A 508 -24.17 10.08 -2.94
N SER A 509 -24.18 8.76 -2.80
CA SER A 509 -25.32 7.94 -3.21
C SER A 509 -26.50 8.11 -2.25
N GLN A 510 -27.71 7.74 -2.69
CA GLN A 510 -28.88 7.66 -1.82
C GLN A 510 -28.62 6.81 -0.57
N LYS A 511 -27.90 5.68 -0.70
CA LYS A 511 -27.52 4.83 0.44
C LYS A 511 -26.72 5.61 1.49
N CYS A 512 -25.84 6.50 1.05
CA CYS A 512 -25.05 7.35 1.95
C CYS A 512 -25.92 8.40 2.64
N VAL A 513 -26.82 9.05 1.90
CA VAL A 513 -27.77 10.01 2.47
C VAL A 513 -28.64 9.34 3.54
N ASP A 514 -29.22 8.18 3.24
CA ASP A 514 -30.07 7.43 4.17
C ASP A 514 -29.31 7.00 5.43
N LEU A 515 -28.04 6.61 5.27
CA LEU A 515 -27.17 6.28 6.39
C LEU A 515 -26.87 7.50 7.27
N LEU A 516 -26.57 8.65 6.66
CA LEU A 516 -26.29 9.90 7.39
C LEU A 516 -27.52 10.37 8.17
N ILE A 517 -28.71 10.27 7.57
CA ILE A 517 -29.98 10.59 8.24
C ILE A 517 -30.19 9.68 9.45
N ARG A 518 -30.05 8.36 9.28
CA ARG A 518 -30.16 7.39 10.39
C ARG A 518 -29.12 7.65 11.49
N TYR A 519 -27.89 8.02 11.11
CA TYR A 519 -26.85 8.35 12.09
C TYR A 519 -27.24 9.61 12.88
N LYS A 520 -27.66 10.68 12.21
CA LYS A 520 -28.10 11.92 12.87
C LYS A 520 -29.29 11.69 13.82
N GLN A 521 -30.26 10.87 13.41
CA GLN A 521 -31.42 10.52 14.23
C GLN A 521 -31.03 9.72 15.49
N GLN A 522 -30.13 8.75 15.35
CA GLN A 522 -29.73 7.90 16.47
C GLN A 522 -28.80 8.63 17.45
N PHE A 523 -27.92 9.50 16.95
CA PHE A 523 -26.86 10.15 17.73
C PHE A 523 -26.75 11.66 17.44
N PRO A 524 -27.81 12.46 17.72
CA PRO A 524 -27.87 13.88 17.35
C PRO A 524 -26.75 14.72 18.00
N LEU A 525 -26.38 14.40 19.25
CA LEU A 525 -25.32 15.09 20.00
C LEU A 525 -23.98 15.11 19.26
N ILE A 526 -23.64 14.05 18.51
CA ILE A 526 -22.41 14.05 17.68
C ILE A 526 -22.46 15.18 16.65
N PHE A 527 -23.58 15.34 15.96
CA PHE A 527 -23.72 16.34 14.90
C PHE A 527 -23.74 17.77 15.46
N GLU A 528 -24.30 17.97 16.64
CA GLU A 528 -24.26 19.25 17.37
C GLU A 528 -22.83 19.61 17.81
N LEU A 529 -22.09 18.65 18.38
CA LEU A 529 -20.70 18.83 18.79
C LEU A 529 -19.79 19.13 17.59
N LEU A 530 -20.02 18.47 16.44
CA LEU A 530 -19.24 18.71 15.22
C LEU A 530 -19.45 20.11 14.62
N ASN A 531 -20.63 20.70 14.81
CA ASN A 531 -20.91 22.10 14.43
C ASN A 531 -20.20 23.10 15.36
N THR A 532 -20.05 22.76 16.65
CA THR A 532 -19.56 23.68 17.67
C THR A 532 -18.03 23.63 17.83
N ILE A 533 -17.45 22.43 17.81
CA ILE A 533 -16.04 22.21 18.10
C ILE A 533 -15.23 22.17 16.81
N LYS A 534 -14.33 23.13 16.61
CA LYS A 534 -13.47 23.19 15.41
C LYS A 534 -12.32 22.17 15.39
N GLY A 535 -12.03 21.52 16.52
CA GLY A 535 -10.94 20.53 16.65
C GLY A 535 -11.34 19.09 16.29
N TYR A 536 -10.36 18.29 15.84
CA TYR A 536 -10.55 16.88 15.42
C TYR A 536 -10.60 15.87 16.58
N LYS A 537 -10.22 16.27 17.79
CA LYS A 537 -10.21 15.42 18.99
C LYS A 537 -11.38 15.80 19.88
N LEU A 538 -12.29 14.86 20.06
CA LEU A 538 -13.40 14.99 21.01
C LEU A 538 -13.04 14.27 22.30
N LEU A 539 -13.57 14.72 23.44
CA LEU A 539 -13.36 14.10 24.75
C LEU A 539 -14.66 13.46 25.22
N SER A 540 -14.60 12.31 25.89
CA SER A 540 -15.79 11.60 26.38
C SER A 540 -16.70 12.50 27.21
N GLU A 541 -16.14 13.39 28.04
CA GLU A 541 -16.87 14.35 28.88
C GLU A 541 -17.86 15.23 28.09
N GLN A 542 -17.61 15.45 26.80
CA GLN A 542 -18.46 16.26 25.93
C GLN A 542 -19.74 15.53 25.48
N PHE A 543 -19.81 14.22 25.68
CA PHE A 543 -20.95 13.37 25.30
C PHE A 543 -21.88 13.04 26.48
N ALA A 544 -21.72 13.71 27.62
CA ALA A 544 -22.61 13.55 28.77
C ALA A 544 -23.96 14.27 28.53
N THR A 545 -25.06 13.69 29.00
CA THR A 545 -26.41 14.23 28.77
C THR A 545 -26.77 15.33 29.78
N THR A 546 -27.67 16.24 29.40
CA THR A 546 -28.20 17.36 30.21
C THR A 546 -28.85 16.97 31.54
N LYS A 547 -29.19 15.68 31.76
CA LYS A 547 -29.74 15.20 33.04
C LYS A 547 -28.83 15.46 34.24
N THR A 548 -27.51 15.57 34.06
CA THR A 548 -26.56 15.92 35.13
C THR A 548 -26.38 17.43 35.34
N LEU A 549 -26.89 18.28 34.44
CA LEU A 549 -26.88 19.74 34.59
C LEU A 549 -28.12 20.24 35.36
N GLU A 550 -29.26 19.58 35.20
CA GLU A 550 -30.53 19.96 35.85
C GLU A 550 -30.58 19.58 37.34
N ASP A 551 -29.97 18.45 37.75
CA ASP A 551 -29.85 18.02 39.16
C ASP A 551 -29.10 19.01 40.07
N VAL A 552 -28.37 19.96 39.48
CA VAL A 552 -27.71 21.06 40.18
C VAL A 552 -28.59 22.31 40.21
N SER A 553 -29.32 22.60 39.12
CA SER A 553 -30.21 23.75 39.07
C SER A 553 -31.41 23.66 40.01
N GLU A 554 -31.97 22.46 40.26
CA GLU A 554 -33.08 22.32 41.23
C GLU A 554 -32.64 22.42 42.69
N LYS A 555 -31.36 22.21 42.99
CA LYS A 555 -30.82 22.42 44.35
C LYS A 555 -30.31 23.84 44.59
N ASP A 556 -29.97 24.57 43.54
CA ASP A 556 -29.56 25.97 43.62
C ASP A 556 -30.76 26.94 43.47
N ASN A 557 -31.88 26.52 42.87
CA ASN A 557 -33.07 27.38 42.64
C ASN A 557 -34.07 27.47 43.81
N GLU A 558 -33.85 26.78 44.94
CA GLU A 558 -34.57 27.09 46.20
C GLU A 558 -33.96 28.29 46.94
N GLU A 559 -32.77 28.75 46.54
CA GLU A 559 -32.13 29.97 47.06
C GLU A 559 -31.80 30.91 45.89
N LEU A 560 -32.79 31.68 45.40
CA LEU A 560 -32.67 33.07 44.91
C LEU A 560 -33.90 33.41 44.04
N GLY A 561 -34.67 34.41 44.47
CA GLY A 561 -35.90 34.84 43.83
C GLY A 561 -35.73 35.83 42.67
N MET A 562 -36.83 35.94 41.91
CA MET A 562 -37.33 37.03 41.04
C MET A 562 -36.35 37.77 40.12
N ASP A 563 -36.60 37.73 38.79
CA ASP A 563 -37.25 38.84 38.07
C ASP A 563 -37.59 38.45 36.63
N GLU A 564 -38.82 38.77 36.20
CA GLU A 564 -39.30 38.69 34.83
C GLU A 564 -38.73 39.81 33.97
N GLU A 565 -38.46 39.57 32.67
CA GLU A 565 -38.74 40.57 31.65
C GLU A 565 -39.06 39.96 30.27
N LYS A 566 -40.10 40.52 29.65
CA LYS A 566 -40.79 40.11 28.43
C LYS A 566 -40.23 40.77 27.17
N SER A 567 -40.33 40.09 26.03
CA SER A 567 -40.77 40.61 24.70
C SER A 567 -40.67 39.43 23.71
N GLY A 568 -41.69 39.00 22.94
CA GLY A 568 -42.56 39.74 22.00
C GLY A 568 -41.82 39.90 20.67
N SER A 569 -42.29 39.56 19.46
CA SER A 569 -43.58 39.13 18.88
C SER A 569 -43.40 39.02 17.33
N GLY A 570 -44.30 38.30 16.63
CA GLY A 570 -44.68 38.56 15.22
C GLY A 570 -44.27 37.46 14.22
N LEU A 571 -45.14 36.54 13.76
CA LEU A 571 -46.28 36.65 12.82
C LEU A 571 -45.93 37.28 11.45
N TYR A 572 -46.02 36.48 10.36
CA TYR A 572 -47.10 36.60 9.38
C TYR A 572 -47.16 35.40 8.42
N SER A 573 -48.40 35.07 8.07
CA SER A 573 -48.90 34.01 7.19
C SER A 573 -48.90 34.44 5.71
N GLN A 574 -48.88 33.51 4.75
CA GLN A 574 -50.00 33.36 3.79
C GLN A 574 -49.84 32.21 2.77
N ASP A 575 -50.95 31.48 2.73
CA ASP A 575 -51.55 30.48 1.85
C ASP A 575 -51.48 30.61 0.30
N ASN A 576 -51.82 29.44 -0.29
CA ASN A 576 -52.64 29.15 -1.48
C ASN A 576 -51.97 28.89 -2.85
N GLY A 577 -51.96 27.60 -3.23
CA GLY A 577 -53.04 27.00 -4.02
C GLY A 577 -52.92 27.04 -5.56
N GLY A 578 -53.23 25.91 -6.22
CA GLY A 578 -53.58 25.86 -7.64
C GLY A 578 -53.20 24.58 -8.36
N ALA A 579 -54.19 23.86 -8.87
CA ALA A 579 -54.13 22.54 -9.50
C ALA A 579 -54.08 22.59 -11.05
N ASP A 580 -53.96 21.37 -11.61
CA ASP A 580 -54.61 20.86 -12.83
C ASP A 580 -53.81 20.56 -14.12
N GLU A 581 -53.97 19.28 -14.49
CA GLU A 581 -54.36 18.70 -15.79
C GLU A 581 -53.35 18.30 -16.92
N GLN A 582 -53.26 16.97 -17.07
CA GLN A 582 -53.66 16.12 -18.23
C GLN A 582 -52.82 15.97 -19.54
N ASN A 583 -52.64 14.67 -19.85
CA ASN A 583 -52.88 13.93 -21.11
C ASN A 583 -51.80 13.62 -22.18
N GLU A 584 -51.61 12.30 -22.32
CA GLU A 584 -51.75 11.45 -23.53
C GLU A 584 -50.68 11.37 -24.65
N ASP A 585 -50.16 10.14 -24.77
CA ASP A 585 -50.25 9.22 -25.93
C ASP A 585 -49.15 9.02 -26.99
N SER A 586 -48.90 7.70 -27.19
CA SER A 586 -48.88 6.94 -28.45
C SER A 586 -47.57 6.57 -29.19
N GLN A 587 -47.30 5.25 -29.07
CA GLN A 587 -47.19 4.23 -30.13
C GLN A 587 -45.87 3.92 -30.90
N GLU A 588 -45.75 2.60 -31.09
CA GLU A 588 -44.68 1.76 -31.65
C GLU A 588 -44.46 1.89 -33.16
N GLN A 589 -43.32 1.38 -33.66
CA GLN A 589 -43.31 0.46 -34.81
C GLN A 589 -42.01 -0.38 -34.93
N LYS A 590 -42.21 -1.67 -35.27
CA LYS A 590 -41.21 -2.73 -35.51
C LYS A 590 -40.69 -2.71 -36.94
N GLN A 591 -39.48 -3.24 -37.20
CA GLN A 591 -39.21 -4.15 -38.34
C GLN A 591 -37.82 -4.85 -38.26
N LYS A 592 -37.80 -6.13 -38.67
CA LYS A 592 -36.66 -7.05 -38.98
C LYS A 592 -36.39 -6.97 -40.51
N PRO A 593 -35.30 -7.49 -41.15
CA PRO A 593 -34.77 -8.87 -41.02
C PRO A 593 -33.26 -9.12 -41.36
N ARG A 594 -32.93 -10.43 -41.45
CA ARG A 594 -31.64 -11.16 -41.57
C ARG A 594 -30.86 -10.96 -42.88
N HIS A 595 -29.56 -11.29 -42.90
CA HIS A 595 -28.92 -12.28 -43.81
C HIS A 595 -27.49 -12.68 -43.35
N LYS A 596 -27.08 -13.92 -43.66
CA LYS A 596 -25.75 -14.52 -43.41
C LYS A 596 -24.97 -14.62 -44.74
N GLU A 597 -23.67 -14.36 -44.71
CA GLU A 597 -22.74 -14.66 -45.80
C GLU A 597 -21.34 -15.06 -45.28
N LYS A 598 -20.65 -15.92 -46.02
CA LYS A 598 -19.26 -16.36 -45.80
C LYS A 598 -18.37 -15.79 -46.92
N THR A 599 -17.23 -15.20 -46.60
CA THR A 599 -16.21 -14.86 -47.61
C THR A 599 -14.77 -14.90 -47.06
N HIS A 600 -13.83 -15.22 -47.96
CA HIS A 600 -12.39 -15.34 -47.74
C HIS A 600 -11.70 -13.98 -47.56
N GLY A 601 -10.77 -13.87 -46.59
CA GLY A 601 -10.04 -12.64 -46.30
C GLY A 601 -8.52 -12.83 -46.26
N LYS A 602 -7.80 -11.95 -46.97
CA LYS A 602 -6.33 -11.81 -47.05
C LYS A 602 -5.70 -11.20 -45.79
N ASN A 603 -4.41 -11.49 -45.63
CA ASN A 603 -3.37 -10.85 -44.80
C ASN A 603 -3.51 -10.99 -43.27
N THR A 604 -2.78 -11.97 -42.72
CA THR A 604 -2.76 -12.28 -41.28
C THR A 604 -1.49 -11.76 -40.59
N LYS A 605 -1.71 -11.19 -39.41
CA LYS A 605 -0.71 -10.69 -38.45
C LYS A 605 -0.57 -11.72 -37.34
N LEU A 606 0.67 -12.04 -36.96
CA LEU A 606 0.98 -12.98 -35.88
C LEU A 606 1.98 -12.34 -34.93
N ILE A 607 1.83 -12.58 -33.63
CA ILE A 607 2.83 -12.23 -32.61
C ILE A 607 3.21 -13.51 -31.87
N PRO A 608 4.51 -13.82 -31.71
CA PRO A 608 4.94 -14.89 -30.81
C PRO A 608 4.62 -14.53 -29.35
N PRO A 609 4.09 -15.44 -28.52
CA PRO A 609 3.70 -15.18 -27.15
C PRO A 609 4.97 -15.10 -26.27
N SER A 610 5.70 -14.00 -26.38
CA SER A 610 6.69 -13.58 -25.38
C SER A 610 6.97 -12.11 -25.59
N GLY A 611 6.55 -11.28 -24.63
CA GLY A 611 6.75 -9.83 -24.65
C GLY A 611 5.51 -9.00 -24.33
N ASN A 612 4.70 -9.41 -23.35
CA ASN A 612 3.86 -8.46 -22.62
C ASN A 612 4.36 -8.43 -21.17
N HIS A 613 4.72 -7.24 -20.69
CA HIS A 613 5.02 -7.04 -19.29
C HIS A 613 3.73 -6.96 -18.48
N PRO A 614 3.67 -7.60 -17.30
CA PRO A 614 2.55 -7.49 -16.38
C PRO A 614 2.48 -6.08 -15.79
N LYS A 615 1.27 -5.52 -15.69
CA LYS A 615 0.99 -4.44 -14.75
C LYS A 615 1.23 -5.01 -13.33
N LYS A 616 2.14 -4.42 -12.58
CA LYS A 616 2.32 -4.71 -11.16
C LYS A 616 1.09 -4.20 -10.40
N GLU A 617 0.23 -5.10 -9.96
CA GLU A 617 -0.66 -4.85 -8.82
C GLU A 617 0.10 -5.18 -7.54
N SER A 618 0.37 -4.17 -6.71
CA SER A 618 0.89 -4.35 -5.37
C SER A 618 -0.26 -4.75 -4.43
N LYS A 619 -0.51 -6.05 -4.28
CA LYS A 619 -1.35 -6.57 -3.19
C LYS A 619 -0.50 -6.71 -1.93
N LYS A 620 -0.60 -5.74 -1.02
CA LYS A 620 -0.21 -5.91 0.39
C LYS A 620 -1.32 -6.72 1.08
N THR A 621 -1.15 -8.03 1.18
CA THR A 621 -1.97 -8.88 2.05
C THR A 621 -1.41 -8.84 3.46
N LYS A 622 -2.06 -8.07 4.34
CA LYS A 622 -1.89 -8.16 5.79
C LYS A 622 -2.90 -9.19 6.28
N ALA A 623 -2.43 -10.39 6.60
CA ALA A 623 -3.26 -11.42 7.22
C ALA A 623 -3.70 -10.93 8.60
N ARG A 624 -5.02 -10.86 8.83
CA ARG A 624 -5.63 -10.69 10.15
C ARG A 624 -6.51 -11.93 10.36
N ARG A 625 -6.17 -12.70 11.40
CA ARG A 625 -7.01 -13.79 11.92
C ARG A 625 -8.13 -13.16 12.75
N GLU A 626 -9.35 -13.59 12.47
CA GLU A 626 -10.51 -13.50 13.36
C GLU A 626 -10.99 -14.93 13.60
N ASP A 627 -11.35 -15.22 14.85
CA ASP A 627 -12.37 -16.16 15.37
C ASP A 627 -12.23 -16.07 16.91
N ILE A 628 -13.12 -15.41 17.67
CA ILE A 628 -14.53 -15.69 18.05
C ILE A 628 -14.64 -16.55 19.33
N GLU A 629 -15.14 -15.89 20.40
CA GLU A 629 -16.04 -16.34 21.50
C GLU A 629 -15.60 -17.50 22.42
N MET A 630 -16.07 -17.70 23.65
CA MET A 630 -16.88 -17.03 24.70
C MET A 630 -16.78 -17.99 25.90
N ALA A 631 -16.72 -17.52 27.14
CA ALA A 631 -17.28 -18.24 28.29
C ALA A 631 -17.37 -17.34 29.52
N SER A 632 -18.52 -17.45 30.17
CA SER A 632 -19.07 -16.72 31.30
C SER A 632 -18.74 -17.37 32.65
N ASP A 633 -19.20 -16.67 33.71
CA ASP A 633 -19.69 -17.19 34.99
C ASP A 633 -18.75 -17.22 36.21
N SER A 634 -18.95 -16.18 37.04
CA SER A 634 -19.53 -16.20 38.40
C SER A 634 -18.94 -17.05 39.54
N ASP A 635 -18.96 -16.38 40.71
CA ASP A 635 -19.21 -16.86 42.08
C ASP A 635 -18.04 -17.12 43.06
N SER A 636 -17.98 -16.17 44.00
CA SER A 636 -18.08 -16.28 45.48
C SER A 636 -16.96 -16.85 46.38
N ASP A 637 -16.76 -16.08 47.47
CA ASP A 637 -16.25 -16.40 48.83
C ASP A 637 -14.84 -17.02 48.95
N ASP A 638 -14.01 -16.75 49.96
CA ASP A 638 -14.25 -16.33 51.34
C ASP A 638 -12.96 -15.73 51.97
N SER A 639 -13.19 -14.88 52.97
CA SER A 639 -12.37 -14.47 54.12
C SER A 639 -10.84 -14.74 54.22
N LEU A 640 -10.08 -13.71 54.64
CA LEU A 640 -9.51 -13.65 56.00
C LEU A 640 -8.91 -12.27 56.35
N SER A 641 -9.45 -11.78 57.47
CA SER A 641 -9.16 -10.58 58.25
C SER A 641 -7.69 -10.32 58.61
N LYS A 642 -7.33 -9.03 58.73
CA LYS A 642 -6.61 -8.50 59.90
C LYS A 642 -7.01 -7.05 60.18
N ASN A 643 -7.67 -6.88 61.32
CA ASN A 643 -8.15 -5.64 61.93
C ASN A 643 -7.01 -4.69 62.33
N ILE A 644 -7.11 -3.40 61.99
CA ILE A 644 -6.70 -2.27 62.86
C ILE A 644 -7.65 -1.08 62.59
N ILE A 645 -8.38 -0.63 63.61
CA ILE A 645 -9.19 0.60 63.72
C ILE A 645 -8.98 1.13 65.17
N PRO A 646 -9.14 2.42 65.54
CA PRO A 646 -9.25 3.68 64.79
C PRO A 646 -8.25 4.78 65.24
N TYR A 647 -8.11 5.84 64.44
CA TYR A 647 -8.05 7.20 64.99
C TYR A 647 -9.02 8.10 64.20
N SER A 648 -10.07 8.56 64.87
CA SER A 648 -11.05 9.50 64.34
C SER A 648 -10.61 10.93 64.67
N THR A 649 -10.24 11.69 63.64
CA THR A 649 -10.35 13.15 63.63
C THR A 649 -10.55 13.59 62.18
N SER A 650 -11.80 13.86 61.81
CA SER A 650 -12.15 14.54 60.56
C SER A 650 -12.09 16.06 60.81
N PRO A 651 -11.28 16.84 60.08
CA PRO A 651 -11.43 18.29 60.05
C PRO A 651 -12.64 18.63 59.18
N SER A 652 -13.47 19.56 59.65
CA SER A 652 -14.55 20.16 58.85
C SER A 652 -13.96 20.88 57.64
N LEU A 653 -14.23 20.36 56.44
CA LEU A 653 -13.86 20.97 55.16
C LEU A 653 -14.59 22.31 54.96
N SER A 654 -13.83 23.32 54.53
CA SER A 654 -14.34 24.65 54.18
C SER A 654 -15.32 24.58 53.00
N SER A 655 -16.20 25.58 52.85
CA SER A 655 -17.19 25.65 51.76
C SER A 655 -16.55 25.59 50.36
N ASN A 656 -15.33 26.09 50.21
CA ASN A 656 -14.57 26.06 48.95
C ASN A 656 -14.04 24.65 48.59
N ASP A 657 -13.72 23.81 49.57
CA ASP A 657 -13.22 22.45 49.31
C ASP A 657 -14.35 21.50 48.88
N LYS A 658 -15.55 21.67 49.43
CA LYS A 658 -16.75 20.92 49.02
C LYS A 658 -17.14 21.21 47.57
N GLY A 659 -17.03 22.46 47.12
CA GLY A 659 -17.27 22.83 45.72
C GLY A 659 -16.26 22.20 44.75
N ARG A 660 -15.00 22.04 45.16
CA ARG A 660 -13.95 21.40 44.35
C ARG A 660 -14.13 19.89 44.24
N GLU A 661 -14.57 19.26 45.31
CA GLU A 661 -14.86 17.82 45.34
C GLU A 661 -16.12 17.47 44.53
N ASN A 662 -17.16 18.29 44.63
CA ASN A 662 -18.37 18.15 43.80
C ASN A 662 -18.06 18.29 42.30
N ARG A 663 -17.21 19.24 41.90
CA ARG A 663 -16.76 19.38 40.49
C ARG A 663 -15.95 18.17 40.01
N LYS A 664 -15.13 17.54 40.87
CA LYS A 664 -14.39 16.31 40.52
C LYS A 664 -15.33 15.12 40.32
N ARG A 665 -16.32 14.95 41.21
CA ARG A 665 -17.34 13.91 41.09
C ARG A 665 -18.18 14.10 39.83
N LEU A 666 -18.61 15.34 39.54
CA LEU A 666 -19.37 15.66 38.33
C LEU A 666 -18.60 15.29 37.05
N ARG A 667 -17.30 15.62 36.98
CA ARG A 667 -16.45 15.23 35.85
C ARG A 667 -16.32 13.71 35.71
N GLN A 668 -16.22 12.97 36.81
CA GLN A 668 -16.16 11.50 36.77
C GLN A 668 -17.47 10.90 36.23
N ILE A 669 -18.62 11.45 36.63
CA ILE A 669 -19.93 11.02 36.13
C ILE A 669 -20.05 11.33 34.63
N GLN A 670 -19.70 12.55 34.22
CA GLN A 670 -19.70 12.96 32.80
C GLN A 670 -18.76 12.09 31.95
N LYS A 671 -17.59 11.73 32.47
CA LYS A 671 -16.68 10.78 31.81
C LYS A 671 -17.33 9.41 31.62
N ALA A 672 -17.98 8.88 32.65
CA ALA A 672 -18.61 7.56 32.62
C ALA A 672 -19.81 7.52 31.67
N GLU A 673 -20.69 8.52 31.71
CA GLU A 673 -21.81 8.65 30.77
C GLU A 673 -21.31 8.77 29.33
N GLY A 674 -20.33 9.65 29.10
CA GLY A 674 -19.73 9.83 27.80
C GLY A 674 -19.06 8.58 27.24
N PHE A 675 -18.43 7.77 28.10
CA PHE A 675 -17.88 6.47 27.71
C PHE A 675 -18.99 5.52 27.23
N GLN A 676 -20.08 5.39 27.99
CA GLN A 676 -21.22 4.54 27.59
C GLN A 676 -21.84 5.00 26.27
N TYR A 677 -21.97 6.33 26.08
CA TYR A 677 -22.42 6.90 24.82
C TYR A 677 -21.49 6.49 23.67
N LEU A 678 -20.17 6.68 23.80
CA LEU A 678 -19.20 6.31 22.77
C LEU A 678 -19.21 4.81 22.45
N VAL A 679 -19.34 3.95 23.47
CA VAL A 679 -19.48 2.50 23.28
C VAL A 679 -20.72 2.18 22.44
N SER A 680 -21.86 2.80 22.73
CA SER A 680 -23.10 2.60 21.96
C SER A 680 -22.98 3.05 20.50
N VAL A 681 -22.26 4.14 20.24
CA VAL A 681 -21.98 4.63 18.88
C VAL A 681 -21.13 3.63 18.11
N VAL A 682 -20.03 3.16 18.71
CA VAL A 682 -19.14 2.18 18.07
C VAL A 682 -19.87 0.86 17.80
N GLN A 683 -20.72 0.40 18.71
CA GLN A 683 -21.55 -0.79 18.51
C GLN A 683 -22.52 -0.60 17.34
N TRP A 684 -23.21 0.53 17.27
CA TRP A 684 -24.13 0.85 16.17
C TRP A 684 -23.40 0.94 14.82
N LEU A 685 -22.22 1.58 14.78
CA LEU A 685 -21.40 1.67 13.57
C LEU A 685 -20.95 0.30 13.06
N LYS A 686 -20.59 -0.62 13.98
CA LYS A 686 -20.26 -2.02 13.62
C LYS A 686 -21.45 -2.72 12.96
N GLN A 687 -22.67 -2.47 13.43
CA GLN A 687 -23.90 -3.05 12.85
C GLN A 687 -24.21 -2.52 11.44
N GLN A 688 -23.68 -1.35 11.04
CA GLN A 688 -23.90 -0.84 9.68
C GLN A 688 -22.99 -1.51 8.64
N GLU A 689 -22.03 -2.35 9.04
CA GLU A 689 -21.08 -3.08 8.18
C GLU A 689 -20.21 -2.21 7.23
N ILE A 690 -20.28 -0.88 7.33
CA ILE A 690 -19.54 0.05 6.43
C ILE A 690 -18.02 -0.15 6.56
N ALA A 691 -17.53 -0.39 7.77
CA ALA A 691 -16.11 -0.62 8.03
C ALA A 691 -15.57 -1.91 7.40
N GLN A 692 -16.46 -2.84 7.00
CA GLN A 692 -16.09 -4.06 6.29
C GLN A 692 -16.02 -3.86 4.77
N LEU A 693 -16.55 -2.74 4.25
CA LEU A 693 -16.52 -2.43 2.83
C LEU A 693 -15.12 -1.99 2.39
N PRO A 694 -14.67 -2.37 1.18
CA PRO A 694 -13.35 -2.01 0.69
C PRO A 694 -13.27 -0.52 0.38
N LEU A 695 -12.23 0.12 0.92
CA LEU A 695 -11.78 1.43 0.49
C LEU A 695 -10.98 1.30 -0.81
N ILE A 696 -11.26 2.17 -1.78
CA ILE A 696 -10.58 2.22 -3.07
C ILE A 696 -10.00 3.61 -3.31
N GLU A 697 -9.01 3.72 -4.20
CA GLU A 697 -8.47 5.00 -4.65
C GLU A 697 -9.54 5.83 -5.37
N MET A 698 -9.55 7.14 -5.14
CA MET A 698 -10.55 8.07 -5.69
C MET A 698 -10.60 8.09 -7.23
N ASP A 699 -9.51 7.75 -7.91
CA ASP A 699 -9.43 7.66 -9.38
C ASP A 699 -9.75 6.25 -9.92
N ALA A 700 -10.05 5.28 -9.05
CA ALA A 700 -10.38 3.93 -9.47
C ALA A 700 -11.78 3.85 -10.09
N VAL A 701 -11.87 3.20 -11.25
CA VAL A 701 -13.14 2.90 -11.92
C VAL A 701 -13.65 1.55 -11.42
N VAL A 702 -14.66 1.56 -10.55
CA VAL A 702 -15.23 0.35 -9.94
C VAL A 702 -16.68 0.14 -10.36
N LEU A 703 -17.02 -1.10 -10.70
CA LEU A 703 -18.40 -1.52 -10.91
C LEU A 703 -19.05 -1.84 -9.56
N GLU A 704 -20.33 -1.52 -9.41
CA GLU A 704 -21.12 -1.87 -8.21
C GLU A 704 -21.07 -3.38 -7.94
N LYS A 705 -21.07 -3.78 -6.65
CA LYS A 705 -20.94 -5.19 -6.24
C LYS A 705 -21.99 -6.08 -6.90
N ASP A 706 -23.23 -5.62 -6.96
CA ASP A 706 -24.31 -6.39 -7.56
C ASP A 706 -24.12 -6.56 -9.08
N THR A 707 -23.50 -5.57 -9.74
CA THR A 707 -23.16 -5.67 -11.16
C THR A 707 -22.07 -6.73 -11.36
N ILE A 708 -21.06 -6.76 -10.49
CA ILE A 708 -20.03 -7.81 -10.50
C ILE A 708 -20.65 -9.19 -10.27
N LEU A 709 -21.50 -9.35 -9.25
CA LEU A 709 -22.19 -10.62 -8.95
C LEU A 709 -23.07 -11.08 -10.11
N ALA A 710 -23.74 -10.16 -10.80
CA ALA A 710 -24.52 -10.52 -11.98
C ALA A 710 -23.64 -10.93 -13.16
N ILE A 711 -22.50 -10.27 -13.37
CA ILE A 711 -21.51 -10.70 -14.36
C ILE A 711 -21.00 -12.10 -14.00
N GLN A 712 -20.70 -12.37 -12.73
CA GLN A 712 -20.25 -13.70 -12.28
C GLN A 712 -21.33 -14.77 -12.48
N LYS A 713 -22.55 -14.52 -12.02
CA LYS A 713 -23.69 -15.45 -12.21
C LYS A 713 -23.94 -15.75 -13.69
N GLU A 714 -23.77 -14.76 -14.55
CA GLU A 714 -23.90 -14.95 -15.99
C GLU A 714 -22.68 -15.71 -16.56
N ALA A 715 -21.47 -15.45 -16.06
CA ALA A 715 -20.26 -16.19 -16.42
C ALA A 715 -20.31 -17.68 -16.04
N ASP A 716 -20.91 -18.00 -14.89
CA ASP A 716 -21.10 -19.37 -14.39
C ASP A 716 -21.99 -20.22 -15.30
N GLN A 717 -22.80 -19.61 -16.18
CA GLN A 717 -23.56 -20.34 -17.19
C GLN A 717 -22.69 -20.82 -18.38
N TYR A 718 -21.48 -20.26 -18.52
CA TYR A 718 -20.54 -20.55 -19.61
C TYR A 718 -19.29 -21.30 -19.14
N CYS A 719 -19.07 -21.42 -17.83
CA CYS A 719 -17.98 -22.21 -17.23
C CYS A 719 -18.49 -23.61 -16.87
#